data_AF-A0A5J4ZA41-F1
#
_entry.id   AF-A0A5J4ZA41-F1
#
_cell.length_a   1.000
_cell.length_b   1.000
_cell.length_c   1.000
_cell.angle_alpha   90.00
_cell.angle_beta   90.00
_cell.angle_gamma   90.00
#
_symmetry.space_group_name_H-M   'P 1'
#
loop_
_entity.id
_entity.type
_entity.pdbx_description
1 polymer ?
#
loop_
_entity_poly.entity_id
_entity_poly.type
_entity_poly.pdbx_seq_one_letter_code
_entity_poly.pdbx_strand_id
1 'polypeptide(L)'
;MLLCFKGHVNLSFIQTWRMLRKEIIVLDKGKSQLLKATEPQSSDELSTVENFNKIYIIDDGEFGDVVTGPCIHNVLDHKVPYISGTRWVSYASSPSSNYKHPLLSHFLHILPNIVMDFANAMLGDQQPLPSQMKAESFNATHENFQRRTANYKPNIWKYDLLQSLKTEYAEEKHKSHVEKLKEQVTSMFDEAVDQLVKLELIDNIQKLGLANLFEEQIKEALDTIVSAKNKKSSIEDDLYATALRFRLLRQHNYGVSQDMFRGFMDEMGTFMKHTHDVKAMLGLFEASHLALESEEMLDDAKAFSAGILKNMISSNLNDKLAKQLSHAMELPLHWRVQWYDVRRHMRVYENDDKTNSILLELAKINFNMVQATHQKDLRGIARWWRNLGLVENLSFTRDRLVESYLWAVGVAFEPNHNSFRKWLTKAINLVITIDDVYDVYGSLEELECFTNAVDRWDSEEIQQLPECMKICFEALCRTANEVAYEVEKEKGWNLVLPHLQKVWADFCKTLLEEAKWYNKGYTPCLRKYLDNGWISSSGPVLSLHAFFSALEPTDEVLGHLSSCQDLVRYTSLIIRLCNDLGTSKAELERGDAPSSILCYMREANVSEEIARKHIRNMITDTWKKINSQCITQSLSLQPFVKYTTNTARVAQFIYQHGDGFGVQDRETRDQEDQKYKTRVGKLKEEVTSMFHQAVDQLAKLELIYNIQKLGLANLFVEQIKEALDTIVFTKNGEPSIEKDLYATALRFRLLRQHGYGVSQEMFRGFMDETGTLIKHTHDVKVMLQLLEASHLALEGEKMLDGIAKAVSAGILKHVISSNLNDKLAKQLAHAMELPMHWRVQWFDVRQHIGEHENEEKTNAILLELAKI
;
A
#
# COMPACT_ATOMS: atom_id res chain seq x y z
N MET A 1 28.49 -7.22 9.74
CA MET A 1 29.09 -6.38 10.80
C MET A 1 29.96 -7.28 11.69
N LEU A 2 31.20 -6.91 12.01
CA LEU A 2 32.14 -7.75 12.78
C LEU A 2 32.33 -7.15 14.18
N LEU A 3 31.77 -7.79 15.21
CA LEU A 3 31.92 -7.36 16.61
C LEU A 3 32.96 -8.23 17.31
N CYS A 4 33.94 -7.61 17.96
CA CYS A 4 35.06 -8.28 18.63
C CYS A 4 34.97 -8.01 20.14
N PHE A 5 34.71 -9.03 20.93
CA PHE A 5 34.67 -8.94 22.39
C PHE A 5 35.96 -9.51 23.00
N LYS A 6 36.47 -8.87 24.05
CA LYS A 6 37.64 -9.32 24.81
C LYS A 6 37.24 -9.40 26.29
N GLY A 7 37.05 -10.61 26.80
CA GLY A 7 36.61 -10.89 28.19
C GLY A 7 35.40 -11.83 28.27
N HIS A 8 35.10 -12.32 29.48
CA HIS A 8 33.99 -13.26 29.75
C HIS A 8 32.65 -12.67 29.27
N VAL A 9 32.01 -13.35 28.32
CA VAL A 9 30.68 -12.99 27.82
C VAL A 9 29.64 -13.60 28.74
N ASN A 10 28.76 -12.76 29.30
CA ASN A 10 27.69 -13.16 30.21
C ASN A 10 26.62 -13.99 29.46
N LEU A 11 26.17 -15.10 30.05
CA LEU A 11 25.16 -16.01 29.48
C LEU A 11 23.86 -15.29 29.05
N SER A 12 23.48 -14.19 29.73
CA SER A 12 22.28 -13.42 29.39
C SER A 12 22.41 -12.66 28.06
N PHE A 13 23.63 -12.30 27.65
CA PHE A 13 23.89 -11.64 26.36
C PHE A 13 23.68 -12.61 25.20
N ILE A 14 24.12 -13.86 25.37
CA ILE A 14 23.92 -14.94 24.39
C ILE A 14 22.43 -15.30 24.28
N GLN A 15 21.70 -15.31 25.41
CA GLN A 15 20.25 -15.54 25.40
C GLN A 15 19.46 -14.40 24.73
N THR A 16 19.87 -13.15 24.93
CA THR A 16 19.27 -11.98 24.24
C THR A 16 19.50 -12.03 22.73
N TRP A 17 20.68 -12.49 22.29
CA TRP A 17 21.00 -12.66 20.88
C TRP A 17 20.24 -13.84 20.22
N ARG A 18 19.88 -14.87 21.00
CA ARG A 18 19.06 -16.02 20.57
C ARG A 18 17.68 -15.61 20.05
N MET A 19 17.12 -14.48 20.52
CA MET A 19 15.83 -13.95 20.02
C MET A 19 15.91 -13.42 18.58
N LEU A 20 17.12 -13.20 18.03
CA LEU A 20 17.31 -12.60 16.70
C LEU A 20 17.59 -13.61 15.58
N ARG A 21 17.64 -14.93 15.85
CA ARG A 21 17.94 -16.03 14.88
C ARG A 21 19.15 -15.76 13.97
N LYS A 22 20.33 -15.49 14.53
CA LYS A 22 21.57 -15.27 13.77
C LYS A 22 22.67 -16.27 14.17
N GLU A 23 23.48 -16.72 13.21
CA GLU A 23 24.58 -17.67 13.43
C GLU A 23 25.75 -17.05 14.24
N ILE A 24 26.45 -17.87 15.03
CA ILE A 24 27.60 -17.46 15.86
C ILE A 24 28.81 -18.31 15.46
N ILE A 25 29.94 -17.67 15.13
CA ILE A 25 31.19 -18.35 14.73
C ILE A 25 32.31 -18.07 15.75
N VAL A 26 32.69 -19.04 16.56
CA VAL A 26 33.73 -18.89 17.58
C VAL A 26 35.11 -19.28 17.02
N LEU A 27 36.11 -18.40 17.16
CA LEU A 27 37.51 -18.65 16.73
C LEU A 27 38.48 -18.53 17.90
N ASP A 28 39.33 -19.54 18.11
CA ASP A 28 40.44 -19.50 19.07
C ASP A 28 41.74 -19.03 18.39
N LYS A 29 42.38 -18.00 18.95
CA LYS A 29 43.61 -17.42 18.41
C LYS A 29 44.84 -18.32 18.55
N GLY A 30 44.76 -19.41 19.33
CA GLY A 30 45.87 -20.32 19.57
C GLY A 30 46.05 -21.46 18.54
N LYS A 31 45.05 -21.74 17.68
CA LYS A 31 45.07 -22.96 16.85
C LYS A 31 44.72 -22.78 15.36
N SER A 32 44.36 -21.58 14.90
CA SER A 32 44.03 -21.33 13.47
C SER A 32 43.07 -22.38 12.87
N GLN A 33 42.10 -22.87 13.65
CA GLN A 33 41.05 -23.78 13.20
C GLN A 33 39.67 -23.29 13.67
N LEU A 34 38.69 -23.39 12.77
CA LEU A 34 37.27 -23.20 13.05
C LEU A 34 36.81 -24.31 14.00
N LEU A 35 36.34 -23.97 15.21
CA LEU A 35 36.05 -24.99 16.24
C LEU A 35 34.59 -25.48 16.23
N LYS A 36 33.60 -24.68 15.81
CA LYS A 36 32.20 -25.14 15.60
C LYS A 36 31.38 -24.06 14.85
N ALA A 37 30.59 -24.47 13.87
CA ALA A 37 29.40 -23.75 13.42
C ALA A 37 28.20 -24.58 13.91
N THR A 38 27.34 -24.02 14.75
CA THR A 38 26.17 -24.76 15.26
C THR A 38 25.00 -23.81 15.45
N GLU A 39 23.84 -24.16 14.89
CA GLU A 39 22.56 -23.80 15.49
C GLU A 39 22.40 -24.59 16.80
N PRO A 40 22.30 -23.95 17.98
CA PRO A 40 22.24 -24.68 19.24
C PRO A 40 20.80 -25.12 19.55
N GLN A 41 20.55 -26.43 19.53
CA GLN A 41 19.22 -27.03 19.79
C GLN A 41 18.85 -27.18 21.29
N SER A 42 19.76 -26.89 22.25
CA SER A 42 19.42 -26.87 23.68
C SER A 42 20.37 -25.98 24.51
N SER A 43 20.07 -25.74 25.80
CA SER A 43 20.85 -24.89 26.71
C SER A 43 22.18 -25.50 27.17
N ASP A 44 22.34 -26.81 27.08
CA ASP A 44 23.38 -27.52 27.86
C ASP A 44 24.73 -27.62 27.12
N GLU A 45 24.75 -27.44 25.80
CA GLU A 45 26.00 -27.39 25.00
C GLU A 45 26.85 -26.13 25.22
N LEU A 46 26.31 -25.09 25.88
CA LEU A 46 27.03 -23.83 26.16
C LEU A 46 27.96 -23.92 27.39
N SER A 47 27.84 -24.97 28.20
CA SER A 47 28.64 -25.15 29.42
C SER A 47 30.13 -25.43 29.16
N THR A 48 30.52 -25.77 27.93
CA THR A 48 31.92 -25.98 27.54
C THR A 48 32.59 -24.73 26.94
N VAL A 49 31.94 -23.56 26.96
CA VAL A 49 32.41 -22.32 26.28
C VAL A 49 33.25 -21.41 27.19
N GLU A 50 33.65 -21.85 28.40
CA GLU A 50 34.29 -20.97 29.38
C GLU A 50 35.76 -20.56 29.09
N ASN A 51 36.42 -21.09 28.05
CA ASN A 51 37.87 -20.88 27.86
C ASN A 51 38.30 -20.35 26.47
N PHE A 52 37.57 -19.40 25.88
CA PHE A 52 38.01 -18.73 24.64
C PHE A 52 38.36 -17.26 24.86
N ASN A 53 39.54 -16.85 24.40
CA ASN A 53 40.09 -15.51 24.62
C ASN A 53 39.47 -14.41 23.71
N LYS A 54 38.74 -14.78 22.64
CA LYS A 54 37.98 -13.87 21.76
C LYS A 54 36.82 -14.61 21.07
N ILE A 55 35.68 -13.94 20.90
CA ILE A 55 34.52 -14.43 20.13
C ILE A 55 34.27 -13.45 18.98
N TYR A 56 34.01 -13.99 17.78
CA TYR A 56 33.64 -13.21 16.59
C TYR A 56 32.17 -13.51 16.27
N ILE A 57 31.38 -12.49 15.94
CA ILE A 57 30.00 -12.66 15.48
C ILE A 57 29.92 -12.04 14.10
N ILE A 58 29.48 -12.83 13.12
CA ILE A 58 29.31 -12.38 11.73
C ILE A 58 27.80 -12.23 11.49
N ASP A 59 27.41 -11.06 11.02
CA ASP A 59 26.04 -10.78 10.58
C ASP A 59 25.94 -11.05 9.08
N ASP A 60 25.19 -12.08 8.70
CA ASP A 60 25.03 -12.50 7.31
C ASP A 60 23.97 -11.63 6.63
N GLY A 61 24.42 -10.51 6.08
CA GLY A 61 23.71 -9.77 5.03
C GLY A 61 24.23 -10.24 3.69
N GLU A 62 23.34 -10.81 2.87
CA GLU A 62 23.50 -11.19 1.45
C GLU A 62 24.91 -10.96 0.85
N PHE A 63 25.78 -11.96 0.97
CA PHE A 63 26.85 -12.20 0.01
C PHE A 63 26.78 -13.66 -0.43
N GLY A 64 26.50 -13.89 -1.71
CA GLY A 64 26.60 -15.19 -2.33
C GLY A 64 28.05 -15.69 -2.38
N ASP A 65 28.15 -17.01 -2.40
CA ASP A 65 29.33 -17.86 -2.65
C ASP A 65 30.35 -18.06 -1.52
N VAL A 66 30.25 -19.25 -0.92
CA VAL A 66 31.32 -20.14 -0.43
C VAL A 66 32.68 -19.48 -0.20
N VAL A 67 32.95 -19.06 1.05
CA VAL A 67 34.32 -18.78 1.49
C VAL A 67 34.99 -20.10 1.90
N THR A 68 35.47 -20.87 0.94
CA THR A 68 36.64 -21.73 1.16
C THR A 68 37.86 -20.83 1.40
N GLY A 69 38.71 -21.12 2.40
CA GLY A 69 39.87 -20.28 2.77
C GLY A 69 40.75 -19.86 1.58
N PRO A 70 41.54 -18.76 1.62
CA PRO A 70 42.32 -18.18 2.72
C PRO A 70 42.05 -16.68 2.96
N CYS A 71 40.82 -16.21 2.76
CA CYS A 71 40.48 -14.78 2.87
C CYS A 71 40.34 -14.21 4.30
N ILE A 72 40.50 -15.02 5.35
CA ILE A 72 40.40 -14.56 6.75
C ILE A 72 41.64 -13.74 7.19
N HIS A 73 42.81 -13.95 6.58
CA HIS A 73 44.03 -13.25 7.01
C HIS A 73 43.97 -11.74 6.76
N ASN A 74 43.32 -11.28 5.69
CA ASN A 74 43.34 -9.86 5.30
C ASN A 74 42.39 -8.97 6.11
N VAL A 75 41.42 -9.53 6.84
CA VAL A 75 40.51 -8.74 7.70
C VAL A 75 41.13 -8.44 9.07
N LEU A 76 42.17 -9.20 9.49
CA LEU A 76 42.76 -9.09 10.82
C LEU A 76 43.84 -8.00 10.96
N ASP A 77 44.30 -7.40 9.85
CA ASP A 77 45.38 -6.40 9.83
C ASP A 77 44.91 -4.94 9.81
N HIS A 78 43.61 -4.66 9.83
CA HIS A 78 43.08 -3.29 9.87
C HIS A 78 42.49 -2.98 11.25
N LYS A 79 43.09 -1.98 11.92
CA LYS A 79 42.76 -1.53 13.29
C LYS A 79 41.32 -1.02 13.37
N VAL A 80 40.44 -1.76 14.04
CA VAL A 80 39.12 -1.26 14.49
C VAL A 80 39.29 -0.57 15.87
N PRO A 81 38.68 0.60 16.12
CA PRO A 81 38.85 1.33 17.39
C PRO A 81 38.20 0.58 18.57
N TYR A 82 38.89 0.55 19.71
CA TYR A 82 38.46 -0.07 20.96
C TYR A 82 37.46 0.80 21.74
N ILE A 83 36.38 0.21 22.27
CA ILE A 83 35.56 0.78 23.36
C ILE A 83 35.74 -0.13 24.58
N SER A 84 36.28 0.41 25.67
CA SER A 84 36.43 -0.29 26.96
C SER A 84 35.66 0.46 28.05
N GLY A 85 34.83 -0.26 28.82
CA GLY A 85 34.46 0.17 30.16
C GLY A 85 32.98 0.05 30.51
N THR A 86 32.56 -1.14 30.97
CA THR A 86 31.40 -1.32 31.86
C THR A 86 31.81 -1.05 33.30
N ARG A 87 31.14 -0.13 34.01
CA ARG A 87 30.89 -0.24 35.46
C ARG A 87 29.69 0.60 35.88
N TRP A 88 28.69 -0.07 36.45
CA TRP A 88 27.59 0.50 37.21
C TRP A 88 28.02 0.64 38.68
N VAL A 89 27.96 1.84 39.27
CA VAL A 89 27.71 2.09 40.71
C VAL A 89 27.03 3.46 40.89
N SER A 90 25.99 3.52 41.71
CA SER A 90 25.26 4.70 42.19
C SER A 90 26.07 5.59 43.14
N TYR A 91 25.93 6.92 43.06
CA TYR A 91 25.56 7.86 44.15
C TYR A 91 25.81 9.32 43.72
N ALA A 92 25.10 10.21 44.39
CA ALA A 92 25.00 11.65 44.15
C ALA A 92 26.31 12.46 44.30
N SER A 93 26.24 13.71 43.80
CA SER A 93 27.00 14.92 44.20
C SER A 93 28.52 15.01 43.96
N SER A 94 28.89 15.66 42.84
CA SER A 94 29.70 16.92 42.69
C SER A 94 31.14 17.02 43.29
N PRO A 95 31.93 18.10 43.05
CA PRO A 95 33.05 18.12 42.09
C PRO A 95 34.39 18.70 42.64
N SER A 96 35.46 18.69 41.83
CA SER A 96 36.66 19.54 42.02
C SER A 96 37.42 19.66 40.67
N SER A 97 37.37 20.80 39.95
CA SER A 97 38.18 22.04 40.06
C SER A 97 39.65 21.83 39.62
N ASN A 98 40.31 22.64 38.76
CA ASN A 98 40.43 24.11 38.60
C ASN A 98 40.79 24.42 37.12
N TYR A 99 40.49 25.58 36.51
CA TYR A 99 40.90 26.99 36.79
C TYR A 99 39.81 27.93 36.20
N LYS A 100 39.19 28.88 36.92
CA LYS A 100 39.61 30.20 37.48
C LYS A 100 39.93 31.30 36.45
N HIS A 101 39.00 32.26 36.24
CA HIS A 101 39.09 33.72 36.57
C HIS A 101 37.78 34.47 36.12
N PRO A 102 37.45 35.71 36.59
CA PRO A 102 36.50 35.93 37.69
C PRO A 102 35.47 37.10 37.47
N LEU A 103 34.67 37.32 38.53
CA LEU A 103 33.87 38.51 38.90
C LEU A 103 32.39 38.53 38.47
N LEU A 104 31.56 37.90 39.30
CA LEU A 104 30.60 38.63 40.15
C LEU A 104 30.08 37.71 41.27
N SER A 105 30.72 37.82 42.43
CA SER A 105 30.30 37.22 43.69
C SER A 105 29.37 38.18 44.42
N HIS A 106 28.08 37.87 44.47
CA HIS A 106 27.16 38.23 45.55
C HIS A 106 25.87 37.43 45.34
N PHE A 107 25.40 36.78 46.41
CA PHE A 107 24.15 36.01 46.51
C PHE A 107 24.14 34.57 45.99
N LEU A 108 24.79 33.67 46.74
CA LEU A 108 24.31 32.30 46.95
C LEU A 108 24.59 31.88 48.40
N HIS A 109 23.81 32.43 49.31
CA HIS A 109 23.45 31.81 50.58
C HIS A 109 22.10 32.40 51.00
N ILE A 110 21.20 31.54 51.49
CA ILE A 110 19.75 31.74 51.73
C ILE A 110 18.89 31.32 50.53
N LEU A 111 18.72 30.01 50.37
CA LEU A 111 17.50 29.34 49.88
C LEU A 111 17.75 27.82 49.96
N PRO A 112 17.29 27.19 51.05
CA PRO A 112 16.02 26.47 50.94
C PRO A 112 15.07 26.96 52.03
N ASN A 113 14.15 27.86 51.68
CA ASN A 113 13.01 28.27 52.53
C ASN A 113 11.85 28.93 51.75
N ILE A 114 11.67 28.69 50.44
CA ILE A 114 10.53 29.26 49.68
C ILE A 114 9.82 28.19 48.82
N VAL A 115 9.59 27.01 49.39
CA VAL A 115 8.54 26.09 48.88
C VAL A 115 7.65 25.56 50.03
N MET A 116 8.07 25.72 51.29
CA MET A 116 7.25 25.34 52.46
C MET A 116 6.32 26.45 52.99
N ASP A 117 6.44 27.69 52.51
CA ASP A 117 5.61 28.82 52.98
C ASP A 117 4.36 29.10 52.13
N PHE A 118 4.20 28.45 50.98
CA PHE A 118 2.96 28.54 50.19
C PHE A 118 1.92 27.48 50.57
N ALA A 119 2.30 26.43 51.31
CA ALA A 119 1.40 25.39 51.79
C ALA A 119 0.74 25.71 53.15
N ASN A 120 1.29 26.66 53.91
CA ASN A 120 0.78 27.02 55.25
C ASN A 120 -0.24 28.18 55.26
N ALA A 121 -0.70 28.65 54.10
CA ALA A 121 -1.62 29.78 54.00
C ALA A 121 -3.08 29.44 53.64
N MET A 122 -3.48 28.16 53.55
CA MET A 122 -4.83 27.79 53.09
C MET A 122 -5.60 26.77 53.94
N LEU A 123 -5.17 26.45 55.17
CA LEU A 123 -5.99 25.65 56.08
C LEU A 123 -6.00 26.26 57.49
N GLY A 124 -6.99 27.12 57.72
CA GLY A 124 -7.46 27.49 59.04
C GLY A 124 -8.65 26.61 59.46
N ASP A 125 -8.52 26.07 60.67
CA ASP A 125 -9.54 25.61 61.62
C ASP A 125 -10.56 24.53 61.21
N GLN A 126 -10.50 23.36 61.88
CA GLN A 126 -11.27 23.11 63.11
C GLN A 126 -10.93 21.75 63.77
N GLN A 127 -11.14 21.71 65.09
CA GLN A 127 -10.74 20.67 66.06
C GLN A 127 -11.53 19.33 66.00
N PRO A 128 -11.03 18.26 66.67
CA PRO A 128 -11.45 16.87 66.48
C PRO A 128 -12.35 16.32 67.62
N LEU A 129 -13.11 15.24 67.35
CA LEU A 129 -13.47 14.12 68.25
C LEU A 129 -14.31 13.05 67.48
N PRO A 130 -14.42 11.80 67.97
CA PRO A 130 -14.10 10.60 67.19
C PRO A 130 -15.28 9.62 67.05
N SER A 131 -15.25 8.73 66.04
CA SER A 131 -16.02 7.48 66.13
C SER A 131 -15.50 6.43 65.17
N GLN A 132 -15.11 5.29 65.75
CA GLN A 132 -15.01 4.00 65.06
C GLN A 132 -16.38 3.64 64.47
N MET A 133 -16.44 3.30 63.18
CA MET A 133 -17.43 2.35 62.68
C MET A 133 -16.80 1.41 61.66
N LYS A 134 -17.19 0.15 61.79
CA LYS A 134 -16.66 -1.06 61.18
C LYS A 134 -16.87 -1.05 59.66
N ALA A 135 -15.94 -1.71 58.96
CA ALA A 135 -16.11 -2.10 57.57
C ALA A 135 -17.33 -3.04 57.44
N GLU A 136 -18.37 -2.59 56.76
CA GLU A 136 -19.39 -3.47 56.19
C GLU A 136 -18.97 -3.79 54.75
N SER A 137 -18.73 -5.08 54.51
CA SER A 137 -18.52 -5.64 53.19
C SER A 137 -19.76 -5.43 52.33
N PHE A 138 -19.69 -4.51 51.37
CA PHE A 138 -20.61 -4.50 50.25
C PHE A 138 -20.28 -5.70 49.34
N ASN A 139 -20.98 -6.81 49.56
CA ASN A 139 -21.11 -7.84 48.53
C ASN A 139 -21.99 -7.26 47.42
N ALA A 140 -21.36 -6.62 46.43
CA ALA A 140 -22.01 -6.37 45.16
C ALA A 140 -22.38 -7.73 44.55
N THR A 141 -23.67 -7.98 44.46
CA THR A 141 -24.22 -9.03 43.62
C THR A 141 -23.68 -8.83 42.21
N HIS A 142 -22.79 -9.71 41.77
CA HIS A 142 -22.43 -9.85 40.35
C HIS A 142 -23.71 -10.25 39.60
N GLU A 143 -24.49 -9.26 39.17
CA GLU A 143 -25.33 -9.43 38.00
C GLU A 143 -24.40 -9.84 36.86
N ASN A 144 -24.67 -10.99 36.25
CA ASN A 144 -23.94 -11.47 35.08
C ASN A 144 -24.11 -10.44 33.94
N PHE A 145 -23.24 -9.42 33.89
CA PHE A 145 -23.15 -8.52 32.76
C PHE A 145 -22.66 -9.32 31.56
N GLN A 146 -23.60 -9.71 30.71
CA GLN A 146 -23.31 -10.34 29.44
C GLN A 146 -22.67 -9.27 28.52
N ARG A 147 -21.38 -9.43 28.22
CA ARG A 147 -20.66 -8.54 27.30
C ARG A 147 -21.32 -8.54 25.92
N ARG A 148 -21.51 -7.35 25.34
CA ARG A 148 -21.95 -7.25 23.94
C ARG A 148 -20.80 -7.68 23.02
N THR A 149 -21.16 -8.18 21.85
CA THR A 149 -20.23 -8.55 20.78
C THR A 149 -20.81 -8.09 19.45
N ALA A 150 -19.98 -7.51 18.60
CA ALA A 150 -20.34 -7.15 17.24
C ALA A 150 -20.16 -8.31 16.23
N ASN A 151 -19.65 -9.46 16.68
CA ASN A 151 -19.42 -10.66 15.86
C ASN A 151 -18.59 -10.37 14.59
N TYR A 152 -17.50 -9.62 14.74
CA TYR A 152 -16.66 -9.23 13.62
C TYR A 152 -16.05 -10.44 12.89
N LYS A 153 -15.98 -10.34 11.56
CA LYS A 153 -15.30 -11.34 10.74
C LYS A 153 -13.78 -11.31 10.98
N PRO A 154 -13.12 -12.49 11.02
CA PRO A 154 -11.67 -12.59 11.11
C PRO A 154 -10.97 -11.95 9.90
N ASN A 155 -9.72 -11.51 10.10
CA ASN A 155 -8.93 -10.91 9.05
C ASN A 155 -8.70 -11.86 7.85
N ILE A 156 -9.07 -11.38 6.66
CA ILE A 156 -8.88 -12.10 5.40
C ILE A 156 -7.41 -12.18 4.99
N TRP A 157 -6.56 -11.27 5.46
CA TRP A 157 -5.14 -11.20 5.14
C TRP A 157 -4.33 -11.98 6.18
N LYS A 158 -3.82 -13.14 5.78
CA LYS A 158 -3.01 -13.98 6.67
C LYS A 158 -1.60 -13.42 6.82
N TYR A 159 -1.07 -13.47 8.03
CA TYR A 159 0.26 -12.94 8.34
C TYR A 159 1.35 -13.54 7.43
N ASP A 160 1.37 -14.86 7.24
CA ASP A 160 2.39 -15.53 6.42
C ASP A 160 2.31 -15.10 4.95
N LEU A 161 1.09 -14.87 4.43
CA LEU A 161 0.89 -14.30 3.10
C LEU A 161 1.50 -12.90 3.02
N LEU A 162 1.21 -12.02 3.99
CA LEU A 162 1.77 -10.67 4.02
C LEU A 162 3.30 -10.69 4.08
N GLN A 163 3.90 -11.57 4.90
CA GLN A 163 5.36 -11.72 4.99
C GLN A 163 5.98 -12.28 3.71
N SER A 164 5.25 -13.12 2.96
CA SER A 164 5.72 -13.72 1.71
C SER A 164 5.73 -12.79 0.49
N LEU A 165 5.14 -11.59 0.59
CA LEU A 165 5.08 -10.64 -0.52
C LEU A 165 6.50 -10.30 -1.02
N LYS A 166 6.79 -10.63 -2.29
CA LYS A 166 8.05 -10.34 -2.98
C LYS A 166 7.78 -9.53 -4.25
N THR A 167 8.75 -8.75 -4.67
CA THR A 167 8.66 -7.89 -5.87
C THR A 167 10.03 -7.69 -6.49
N GLU A 168 10.13 -7.83 -7.81
CA GLU A 168 11.33 -7.57 -8.60
C GLU A 168 11.54 -6.06 -8.86
N TYR A 169 10.51 -5.24 -8.64
CA TYR A 169 10.55 -3.79 -8.92
C TYR A 169 11.38 -2.98 -7.92
N ALA A 170 12.04 -3.65 -6.96
CA ALA A 170 13.02 -3.03 -6.08
C ALA A 170 14.44 -2.96 -6.69
N GLU A 171 14.67 -3.61 -7.84
CA GLU A 171 15.97 -3.71 -8.49
C GLU A 171 16.43 -2.38 -9.16
N GLU A 172 17.75 -2.18 -9.18
CA GLU A 172 18.37 -0.95 -9.70
C GLU A 172 18.11 -0.71 -11.20
N LYS A 173 17.91 -1.79 -11.98
CA LYS A 173 17.57 -1.71 -13.41
C LYS A 173 16.32 -0.86 -13.67
N HIS A 174 15.32 -0.94 -12.79
CA HIS A 174 14.07 -0.20 -12.94
C HIS A 174 14.24 1.29 -12.63
N LYS A 175 15.08 1.63 -11.64
CA LYS A 175 15.41 3.03 -11.32
C LYS A 175 16.11 3.72 -12.49
N SER A 176 17.14 3.06 -13.06
CA SER A 176 17.85 3.61 -14.24
C SER A 176 16.91 3.83 -15.42
N HIS A 177 15.96 2.92 -15.64
CA HIS A 177 14.96 3.07 -16.70
C HIS A 177 13.98 4.21 -16.44
N VAL A 178 13.53 4.39 -15.19
CA VAL A 178 12.68 5.51 -14.79
C VAL A 178 13.39 6.84 -15.03
N GLU A 179 14.67 6.99 -14.68
CA GLU A 179 15.38 8.25 -14.91
C GLU A 179 15.48 8.60 -16.42
N LYS A 180 15.73 7.62 -17.29
CA LYS A 180 15.72 7.83 -18.75
C LYS A 180 14.36 8.26 -19.29
N LEU A 181 13.28 7.69 -18.76
CA LEU A 181 11.92 8.06 -19.15
C LEU A 181 11.53 9.43 -18.58
N LYS A 182 11.99 9.77 -17.36
CA LYS A 182 11.78 11.08 -16.75
C LYS A 182 12.40 12.19 -17.58
N GLU A 183 13.64 12.02 -18.05
CA GLU A 183 14.30 12.99 -18.95
C GLU A 183 13.46 13.26 -20.21
N GLN A 184 12.93 12.21 -20.83
CA GLN A 184 12.06 12.34 -22.01
C GLN A 184 10.75 13.04 -21.69
N VAL A 185 10.10 12.74 -20.56
CA VAL A 185 8.87 13.44 -20.17
C VAL A 185 9.15 14.90 -19.81
N THR A 186 10.31 15.21 -19.23
CA THR A 186 10.73 16.59 -18.99
C THR A 186 10.84 17.38 -20.30
N SER A 187 11.40 16.81 -21.37
CA SER A 187 11.45 17.50 -22.67
C SER A 187 10.05 17.78 -23.25
N MET A 188 9.06 16.93 -22.94
CA MET A 188 7.67 17.17 -23.37
C MET A 188 7.08 18.45 -22.75
N PHE A 189 7.50 18.85 -21.55
CA PHE A 189 7.06 20.13 -20.96
C PHE A 189 7.59 21.34 -21.73
N ASP A 190 8.81 21.24 -22.25
CA ASP A 190 9.47 22.28 -23.06
C ASP A 190 8.84 22.37 -24.46
N GLU A 191 8.53 21.21 -25.05
CA GLU A 191 7.89 21.11 -26.38
C GLU A 191 6.44 21.58 -26.39
N ALA A 192 5.74 21.51 -25.26
CA ALA A 192 4.36 21.96 -25.11
C ALA A 192 4.26 23.50 -25.11
N VAL A 193 4.32 24.11 -26.31
CA VAL A 193 4.20 25.57 -26.48
C VAL A 193 2.76 26.06 -26.25
N ASP A 194 1.77 25.28 -26.70
CA ASP A 194 0.35 25.60 -26.52
C ASP A 194 -0.09 25.37 -25.07
N GLN A 195 -0.87 26.32 -24.52
CA GLN A 195 -1.30 26.27 -23.12
C GLN A 195 -2.28 25.13 -22.83
N LEU A 196 -3.18 24.79 -23.77
CA LEU A 196 -4.10 23.68 -23.59
C LEU A 196 -3.36 22.35 -23.60
N VAL A 197 -2.41 22.17 -24.54
CA VAL A 197 -1.55 20.98 -24.59
C VAL A 197 -0.76 20.81 -23.29
N LYS A 198 -0.22 21.91 -22.73
CA LYS A 198 0.49 21.89 -21.44
C LYS A 198 -0.42 21.49 -20.27
N LEU A 199 -1.64 22.02 -20.22
CA LEU A 199 -2.63 21.64 -19.20
C LEU A 199 -3.06 20.17 -19.34
N GLU A 200 -3.26 19.66 -20.55
CA GLU A 200 -3.59 18.26 -20.80
C GLU A 200 -2.43 17.32 -20.40
N LEU A 201 -1.18 17.73 -20.65
CA LEU A 201 0.00 16.99 -20.18
C LEU A 201 0.04 16.88 -18.66
N ILE A 202 -0.17 18.00 -17.95
CA ILE A 202 -0.23 18.01 -16.48
C ILE A 202 -1.35 17.10 -15.97
N ASP A 203 -2.54 17.20 -16.56
CA ASP A 203 -3.70 16.39 -16.17
C ASP A 203 -3.44 14.88 -16.36
N ASN A 204 -2.81 14.50 -17.47
CA ASN A 204 -2.41 13.12 -17.73
C ASN A 204 -1.35 12.63 -16.75
N ILE A 205 -0.32 13.44 -16.46
CA ILE A 205 0.71 13.11 -15.47
C ILE A 205 0.10 12.88 -14.09
N GLN A 206 -0.87 13.71 -13.67
CA GLN A 206 -1.57 13.54 -12.40
C GLN A 206 -2.41 12.25 -12.37
N LYS A 207 -3.25 12.03 -13.38
CA LYS A 207 -4.12 10.84 -13.49
C LYS A 207 -3.35 9.54 -13.59
N LEU A 208 -2.16 9.56 -14.19
CA LEU A 208 -1.27 8.41 -14.31
C LEU A 208 -0.41 8.16 -13.05
N GLY A 209 -0.60 8.96 -11.98
CA GLY A 209 0.14 8.78 -10.72
C GLY A 209 1.62 9.13 -10.85
N LEU A 210 1.97 10.06 -11.74
CA LEU A 210 3.33 10.50 -12.03
C LEU A 210 3.67 11.85 -11.41
N ALA A 211 2.70 12.54 -10.80
CA ALA A 211 2.88 13.89 -10.26
C ALA A 211 4.05 14.01 -9.28
N ASN A 212 4.30 12.99 -8.46
CA ASN A 212 5.41 12.95 -7.49
C ASN A 212 6.81 12.94 -8.15
N LEU A 213 6.90 12.66 -9.45
CA LEU A 213 8.15 12.69 -10.21
C LEU A 213 8.40 14.05 -10.89
N PHE A 214 7.37 14.89 -11.02
CA PHE A 214 7.38 16.11 -11.82
C PHE A 214 6.81 17.33 -11.08
N GLU A 215 6.89 17.35 -9.74
CA GLU A 215 6.29 18.42 -8.92
C GLU A 215 6.81 19.81 -9.30
N GLU A 216 8.11 19.94 -9.57
CA GLU A 216 8.76 21.18 -9.98
C GLU A 216 8.29 21.64 -11.38
N GLN A 217 8.32 20.73 -12.37
CA GLN A 217 7.90 21.03 -13.74
C GLN A 217 6.42 21.41 -13.82
N ILE A 218 5.56 20.73 -13.05
CA ILE A 218 4.14 21.08 -12.96
C ILE A 218 3.97 22.49 -12.39
N LYS A 219 4.68 22.81 -11.31
CA LYS A 219 4.60 24.13 -10.68
C LYS A 219 5.07 25.24 -11.62
N GLU A 220 6.22 25.08 -12.27
CA GLU A 220 6.77 26.05 -13.23
C GLU A 220 5.83 26.26 -14.43
N ALA A 221 5.24 25.17 -14.93
CA ALA A 221 4.26 25.22 -16.01
C ALA A 221 3.01 26.01 -15.61
N LEU A 222 2.47 25.80 -14.42
CA LEU A 222 1.30 26.52 -13.91
C LEU A 222 1.62 27.99 -13.61
N ASP A 223 2.78 28.29 -13.01
CA ASP A 223 3.26 29.66 -12.78
C ASP A 223 3.35 30.45 -14.11
N THR A 224 3.83 29.80 -15.17
CA THR A 224 3.89 30.37 -16.52
C THR A 224 2.49 30.67 -17.06
N ILE A 225 1.53 29.75 -16.89
CA ILE A 225 0.13 29.90 -17.33
C ILE A 225 -0.59 31.02 -16.57
N VAL A 226 -0.28 31.21 -15.28
CA VAL A 226 -0.83 32.30 -14.47
C VAL A 226 -0.24 33.65 -14.89
N SER A 227 1.06 33.69 -15.19
CA SER A 227 1.77 34.93 -15.57
C SER A 227 1.40 35.43 -16.97
N ALA A 228 0.89 34.56 -17.85
CA ALA A 228 0.54 34.89 -19.23
C ALA A 228 -0.73 35.77 -19.43
N LYS A 229 -1.33 36.30 -18.34
CA LYS A 229 -2.66 36.95 -18.27
C LYS A 229 -2.91 38.21 -19.15
N ASN A 230 -1.98 38.65 -20.00
CA ASN A 230 -2.12 39.89 -20.78
C ASN A 230 -2.23 39.71 -22.31
N LYS A 231 -2.40 38.49 -22.82
CA LYS A 231 -2.80 38.27 -24.22
C LYS A 231 -4.15 37.57 -24.19
N LYS A 232 -5.17 38.13 -24.84
CA LYS A 232 -6.44 37.44 -25.12
C LYS A 232 -6.09 36.05 -25.64
N SER A 233 -6.23 35.04 -24.79
CA SER A 233 -5.80 33.68 -25.08
C SER A 233 -6.98 32.95 -25.71
N SER A 234 -6.72 32.10 -26.71
CA SER A 234 -7.74 31.23 -27.33
C SER A 234 -8.44 30.28 -26.34
N ILE A 235 -7.95 30.18 -25.10
CA ILE A 235 -8.52 29.37 -24.01
C ILE A 235 -9.80 29.99 -23.45
N GLU A 236 -9.92 31.32 -23.42
CA GLU A 236 -11.07 32.01 -22.81
C GLU A 236 -12.38 31.80 -23.61
N ASP A 237 -12.25 31.42 -24.89
CA ASP A 237 -13.39 31.11 -25.77
C ASP A 237 -13.73 29.59 -25.77
N ASP A 238 -12.90 28.74 -25.15
CA ASP A 238 -13.10 27.29 -25.08
C ASP A 238 -13.45 26.84 -23.65
N LEU A 239 -14.64 26.27 -23.49
CA LEU A 239 -15.17 25.87 -22.18
C LEU A 239 -14.34 24.74 -21.55
N TYR A 240 -13.89 23.77 -22.33
CA TYR A 240 -13.07 22.67 -21.82
C TYR A 240 -11.73 23.19 -21.31
N ALA A 241 -11.05 24.00 -22.11
CA ALA A 241 -9.76 24.58 -21.77
C ALA A 241 -9.86 25.49 -20.54
N THR A 242 -10.91 26.33 -20.46
CA THR A 242 -11.18 27.17 -19.29
C THR A 242 -11.45 26.33 -18.04
N ALA A 243 -12.27 25.29 -18.14
CA ALA A 243 -12.58 24.42 -17.01
C ALA A 243 -11.35 23.63 -16.53
N LEU A 244 -10.55 23.10 -17.46
CA LEU A 244 -9.30 22.39 -17.15
C LEU A 244 -8.30 23.33 -16.46
N ARG A 245 -8.10 24.53 -17.01
CA ARG A 245 -7.24 25.58 -16.42
C ARG A 245 -7.70 25.93 -15.02
N PHE A 246 -8.98 26.22 -14.84
CA PHE A 246 -9.55 26.57 -13.54
C PHE A 246 -9.31 25.46 -12.51
N ARG A 247 -9.62 24.21 -12.88
CA ARG A 247 -9.45 23.05 -12.00
C ARG A 247 -8.00 22.86 -11.59
N LEU A 248 -7.08 22.79 -12.55
CA LEU A 248 -5.66 22.56 -12.24
C LEU A 248 -5.08 23.69 -11.40
N LEU A 249 -5.40 24.95 -11.71
CA LEU A 249 -4.95 26.08 -10.91
C LEU A 249 -5.48 26.01 -9.46
N ARG A 250 -6.76 25.72 -9.25
CA ARG A 250 -7.28 25.57 -7.88
C ARG A 250 -6.73 24.35 -7.14
N GLN A 251 -6.51 23.23 -7.82
CA GLN A 251 -5.91 22.03 -7.23
C GLN A 251 -4.47 22.29 -6.75
N HIS A 252 -3.78 23.25 -7.36
CA HIS A 252 -2.46 23.73 -6.97
C HIS A 252 -2.49 25.04 -6.17
N ASN A 253 -3.63 25.35 -5.55
CA ASN A 253 -3.83 26.44 -4.60
C ASN A 253 -3.70 27.87 -5.18
N TYR A 254 -3.82 28.04 -6.50
CA TYR A 254 -3.90 29.36 -7.10
C TYR A 254 -5.31 29.96 -6.92
N GLY A 255 -5.36 31.22 -6.44
CA GLY A 255 -6.60 31.99 -6.32
C GLY A 255 -7.13 32.44 -7.68
N VAL A 256 -7.96 31.60 -8.32
CA VAL A 256 -8.68 31.92 -9.55
C VAL A 256 -10.17 32.14 -9.28
N SER A 257 -10.74 33.20 -9.89
CA SER A 257 -12.16 33.56 -9.71
C SER A 257 -13.07 32.69 -10.58
N GLN A 258 -14.25 32.34 -10.07
CA GLN A 258 -15.35 31.75 -10.85
C GLN A 258 -15.74 32.61 -12.06
N ASP A 259 -15.43 33.90 -12.05
CA ASP A 259 -15.76 34.83 -13.16
C ASP A 259 -15.15 34.43 -14.50
N MET A 260 -14.15 33.54 -14.51
CA MET A 260 -13.65 32.89 -15.73
C MET A 260 -14.76 32.22 -16.55
N PHE A 261 -15.86 31.81 -15.91
CA PHE A 261 -16.97 31.13 -16.58
C PHE A 261 -18.06 32.08 -17.10
N ARG A 262 -17.98 33.39 -16.83
CA ARG A 262 -19.02 34.36 -17.26
C ARG A 262 -19.22 34.41 -18.76
N GLY A 263 -18.16 34.20 -19.55
CA GLY A 263 -18.23 34.17 -21.01
C GLY A 263 -19.10 33.03 -21.58
N PHE A 264 -19.40 32.01 -20.77
CA PHE A 264 -20.21 30.84 -21.17
C PHE A 264 -21.66 30.92 -20.68
N MET A 265 -22.08 32.08 -20.16
CA MET A 265 -23.44 32.35 -19.71
C MET A 265 -24.19 33.24 -20.70
N ASP A 266 -25.51 33.08 -20.75
CA ASP A 266 -26.41 33.97 -21.48
C ASP A 266 -26.71 35.27 -20.69
N GLU A 267 -27.49 36.17 -21.28
CA GLU A 267 -27.89 37.45 -20.66
C GLU A 267 -28.70 37.28 -19.37
N MET A 268 -29.30 36.09 -19.15
CA MET A 268 -30.05 35.76 -17.95
C MET A 268 -29.18 35.11 -16.87
N GLY A 269 -27.87 34.98 -17.10
CA GLY A 269 -26.91 34.35 -16.19
C GLY A 269 -26.97 32.82 -16.18
N THR A 270 -27.62 32.21 -17.18
CA THR A 270 -27.70 30.74 -17.30
C THR A 270 -26.61 30.24 -18.23
N PHE A 271 -25.97 29.11 -17.89
CA PHE A 271 -24.99 28.49 -18.77
C PHE A 271 -25.57 28.15 -20.15
N MET A 272 -24.88 28.61 -21.19
CA MET A 272 -25.26 28.32 -22.57
C MET A 272 -25.15 26.82 -22.86
N LYS A 273 -26.13 26.29 -23.59
CA LYS A 273 -26.19 24.86 -23.93
C LYS A 273 -25.06 24.46 -24.89
N HIS A 274 -24.02 23.82 -24.35
CA HIS A 274 -22.99 23.11 -25.12
C HIS A 274 -23.31 21.60 -25.20
N THR A 275 -24.49 21.26 -25.74
CA THR A 275 -25.15 19.95 -25.59
C THR A 275 -24.46 18.75 -26.24
N HIS A 276 -23.39 18.96 -27.00
CA HIS A 276 -22.72 17.88 -27.74
C HIS A 276 -21.26 17.64 -27.32
N ASP A 277 -20.68 18.51 -26.49
CA ASP A 277 -19.29 18.36 -26.06
C ASP A 277 -19.23 17.70 -24.67
N VAL A 278 -19.11 16.37 -24.68
CA VAL A 278 -18.96 15.55 -23.47
C VAL A 278 -17.73 15.97 -22.67
N LYS A 279 -16.64 16.32 -23.35
CA LYS A 279 -15.34 16.63 -22.73
C LYS A 279 -15.42 17.98 -22.02
N ALA A 280 -16.05 18.99 -22.63
CA ALA A 280 -16.32 20.28 -21.99
C ALA A 280 -17.28 20.16 -20.79
N MET A 281 -18.38 19.40 -20.93
CA MET A 281 -19.33 19.21 -19.83
C MET A 281 -18.72 18.46 -18.64
N LEU A 282 -17.93 17.42 -18.90
CA LEU A 282 -17.19 16.72 -17.86
C LEU A 282 -16.14 17.65 -17.21
N GLY A 283 -15.40 18.42 -18.02
CA GLY A 283 -14.45 19.42 -17.51
C GLY A 283 -15.10 20.42 -16.56
N LEU A 284 -16.25 20.99 -16.96
CA LEU A 284 -17.02 21.93 -16.15
C LEU A 284 -17.56 21.27 -14.86
N PHE A 285 -18.08 20.05 -14.97
CA PHE A 285 -18.52 19.27 -13.81
C PHE A 285 -17.39 19.07 -12.80
N GLU A 286 -16.22 18.63 -13.26
CA GLU A 286 -15.06 18.41 -12.38
C GLU A 286 -14.55 19.72 -11.75
N ALA A 287 -14.47 20.80 -12.54
CA ALA A 287 -14.07 22.12 -12.07
C ALA A 287 -15.01 22.69 -10.99
N SER A 288 -16.33 22.48 -11.14
CA SER A 288 -17.35 22.99 -10.22
C SER A 288 -17.25 22.41 -8.79
N HIS A 289 -16.58 21.28 -8.60
CA HIS A 289 -16.38 20.68 -7.28
C HIS A 289 -15.27 21.36 -6.47
N LEU A 290 -14.53 22.30 -7.07
CA LEU A 290 -13.58 23.17 -6.38
C LEU A 290 -14.19 24.48 -5.89
N ALA A 291 -15.52 24.60 -5.91
CA ALA A 291 -16.24 25.78 -5.43
C ALA A 291 -15.94 26.12 -3.97
N LEU A 292 -15.96 27.42 -3.67
CA LEU A 292 -15.96 27.98 -2.31
C LEU A 292 -17.40 28.26 -1.85
N GLU A 293 -17.59 28.58 -0.56
CA GLU A 293 -18.94 28.77 0.01
C GLU A 293 -19.75 29.88 -0.65
N SER A 294 -19.10 30.95 -1.12
CA SER A 294 -19.76 32.12 -1.73
C SER A 294 -19.88 32.05 -3.27
N GLU A 295 -19.60 30.89 -3.87
CA GLU A 295 -19.48 30.75 -5.32
C GLU A 295 -20.69 30.05 -5.95
N GLU A 296 -21.84 30.72 -5.91
CA GLU A 296 -23.11 30.23 -6.44
C GLU A 296 -23.04 29.87 -7.93
N MET A 297 -22.25 30.60 -8.73
CA MET A 297 -22.09 30.31 -10.16
C MET A 297 -21.46 28.93 -10.40
N LEU A 298 -20.59 28.45 -9.50
CA LEU A 298 -20.06 27.09 -9.61
C LEU A 298 -21.07 26.03 -9.16
N ASP A 299 -22.01 26.35 -8.27
CA ASP A 299 -23.12 25.45 -7.98
C ASP A 299 -24.08 25.33 -9.16
N ASP A 300 -24.36 26.44 -9.84
CA ASP A 300 -25.13 26.44 -11.09
C ASP A 300 -24.40 25.65 -12.18
N ALA A 301 -23.09 25.83 -12.31
CA ALA A 301 -22.25 25.07 -13.24
C ALA A 301 -22.33 23.56 -12.96
N LYS A 302 -22.29 23.17 -11.68
CA LYS A 302 -22.40 21.79 -11.22
C LYS A 302 -23.76 21.19 -11.59
N ALA A 303 -24.85 21.89 -11.27
CA ALA A 303 -26.20 21.43 -11.55
C ALA A 303 -26.46 21.32 -13.07
N PHE A 304 -26.02 22.33 -13.83
CA PHE A 304 -26.13 22.39 -15.28
C PHE A 304 -25.38 21.24 -15.96
N SER A 305 -24.08 21.10 -15.69
CA SER A 305 -23.24 20.07 -16.29
C SER A 305 -23.71 18.67 -15.90
N ALA A 306 -24.07 18.43 -14.63
CA ALA A 306 -24.62 17.14 -14.19
C ALA A 306 -25.94 16.79 -14.89
N GLY A 307 -26.82 17.77 -15.13
CA GLY A 307 -28.07 17.57 -15.86
C GLY A 307 -27.82 17.14 -17.31
N ILE A 308 -26.89 17.80 -18.00
CA ILE A 308 -26.52 17.44 -19.37
C ILE A 308 -25.87 16.06 -19.43
N LEU A 309 -24.91 15.76 -18.55
CA LEU A 309 -24.23 14.47 -18.50
C LEU A 309 -25.21 13.31 -18.23
N LYS A 310 -26.20 13.48 -17.34
CA LYS A 310 -27.26 12.47 -17.12
C LYS A 310 -28.10 12.21 -18.37
N ASN A 311 -28.47 13.27 -19.09
CA ASN A 311 -29.22 13.15 -20.33
C ASN A 311 -28.41 12.42 -21.41
N MET A 312 -27.10 12.71 -21.49
CA MET A 312 -26.18 12.03 -22.41
C MET A 312 -26.04 10.54 -22.08
N ILE A 313 -25.87 10.17 -20.81
CA ILE A 313 -25.83 8.76 -20.38
C ILE A 313 -27.13 8.03 -20.77
N SER A 314 -28.27 8.70 -20.62
CA SER A 314 -29.60 8.12 -20.90
C SER A 314 -29.93 7.99 -22.40
N SER A 315 -29.20 8.66 -23.29
CA SER A 315 -29.54 8.78 -24.72
C SER A 315 -28.67 7.92 -25.67
N ASN A 316 -28.18 6.77 -25.19
CA ASN A 316 -27.37 5.80 -25.96
C ASN A 316 -25.98 6.30 -26.40
N LEU A 317 -25.22 6.93 -25.51
CA LEU A 317 -23.76 7.01 -25.69
C LEU A 317 -23.13 5.60 -25.77
N ASN A 318 -21.96 5.48 -26.42
CA ASN A 318 -21.14 4.27 -26.37
C ASN A 318 -20.99 3.78 -24.92
N ASP A 319 -21.26 2.50 -24.66
CA ASP A 319 -21.23 1.85 -23.34
C ASP A 319 -19.93 2.14 -22.55
N LYS A 320 -18.77 2.22 -23.24
CA LYS A 320 -17.49 2.58 -22.60
C LYS A 320 -17.50 4.01 -22.05
N LEU A 321 -17.99 4.96 -22.83
CA LEU A 321 -18.07 6.37 -22.43
C LEU A 321 -19.15 6.59 -21.36
N ALA A 322 -20.30 5.92 -21.47
CA ALA A 322 -21.34 5.96 -20.46
C ALA A 322 -20.84 5.48 -19.09
N LYS A 323 -20.00 4.43 -19.05
CA LYS A 323 -19.34 3.95 -17.81
C LYS A 323 -18.34 4.95 -17.24
N GLN A 324 -17.56 5.61 -18.09
CA GLN A 324 -16.64 6.65 -17.66
C GLN A 324 -17.37 7.85 -17.04
N LEU A 325 -18.44 8.31 -17.69
CA LEU A 325 -19.26 9.40 -17.19
C LEU A 325 -19.99 9.01 -15.91
N SER A 326 -20.59 7.82 -15.85
CA SER A 326 -21.27 7.33 -14.63
C SER A 326 -20.32 7.32 -13.44
N HIS A 327 -19.08 6.87 -13.65
CA HIS A 327 -18.05 6.89 -12.62
C HIS A 327 -17.69 8.32 -12.18
N ALA A 328 -17.40 9.24 -13.11
CA ALA A 328 -17.11 10.63 -12.76
C ALA A 328 -18.27 11.30 -11.99
N MET A 329 -19.51 10.99 -12.36
CA MET A 329 -20.71 11.51 -11.72
C MET A 329 -20.99 10.91 -10.34
N GLU A 330 -20.48 9.73 -10.06
CA GLU A 330 -20.65 9.05 -8.79
C GLU A 330 -19.83 9.72 -7.67
N LEU A 331 -18.59 10.07 -7.98
CA LEU A 331 -17.71 10.84 -7.13
C LEU A 331 -16.79 11.69 -8.04
N PRO A 332 -16.69 13.01 -7.85
CA PRO A 332 -15.85 13.86 -8.69
C PRO A 332 -14.37 13.63 -8.41
N LEU A 333 -13.51 13.88 -9.40
CA LEU A 333 -12.06 13.73 -9.32
C LEU A 333 -11.46 14.44 -8.10
N HIS A 334 -11.97 15.63 -7.76
CA HIS A 334 -11.47 16.41 -6.62
C HIS A 334 -11.67 15.72 -5.27
N TRP A 335 -12.69 14.86 -5.13
CA TRP A 335 -13.00 14.13 -3.91
C TRP A 335 -12.41 12.71 -3.90
N ARG A 336 -11.80 12.27 -5.01
CA ARG A 336 -11.18 10.95 -5.17
C ARG A 336 -9.75 10.92 -4.66
N VAL A 337 -9.37 9.77 -4.10
CA VAL A 337 -7.96 9.43 -3.83
C VAL A 337 -7.29 9.10 -5.16
N GLN A 338 -6.52 10.05 -5.68
CA GLN A 338 -5.89 9.94 -7.02
C GLN A 338 -5.15 8.62 -7.21
N TRP A 339 -4.40 8.17 -6.20
CA TRP A 339 -3.61 6.94 -6.26
C TRP A 339 -4.44 5.69 -6.55
N TYR A 340 -5.66 5.59 -6.02
CA TYR A 340 -6.52 4.41 -6.21
C TYR A 340 -7.04 4.29 -7.65
N ASP A 341 -7.22 5.42 -8.33
CA ASP A 341 -7.72 5.46 -9.70
C ASP A 341 -6.61 5.35 -10.77
N VAL A 342 -5.33 5.38 -10.39
CA VAL A 342 -4.20 5.31 -11.34
C VAL A 342 -4.29 4.09 -12.27
N ARG A 343 -4.64 2.91 -11.75
CA ARG A 343 -4.82 1.70 -12.58
C ARG A 343 -5.94 1.84 -13.60
N ARG A 344 -7.06 2.43 -13.19
CA ARG A 344 -8.20 2.71 -14.07
C ARG A 344 -7.80 3.74 -15.14
N HIS A 345 -7.12 4.80 -14.74
CA HIS A 345 -6.63 5.82 -15.67
C HIS A 345 -5.61 5.26 -16.66
N MET A 346 -4.67 4.41 -16.23
CA MET A 346 -3.75 3.72 -17.14
C MET A 346 -4.50 2.88 -18.19
N ARG A 347 -5.53 2.13 -17.79
CA ARG A 347 -6.36 1.36 -18.74
C ARG A 347 -7.12 2.25 -19.71
N VAL A 348 -7.68 3.36 -19.23
CA VAL A 348 -8.37 4.32 -20.10
C VAL A 348 -7.39 4.93 -21.10
N TYR A 349 -6.22 5.36 -20.60
CA TYR A 349 -5.16 5.98 -21.36
C TYR A 349 -4.62 5.04 -22.43
N GLU A 350 -4.31 3.79 -22.11
CA GLU A 350 -3.82 2.76 -23.05
C GLU A 350 -4.78 2.46 -24.21
N ASN A 351 -6.07 2.70 -24.02
CA ASN A 351 -7.10 2.50 -25.05
C ASN A 351 -7.50 3.81 -25.75
N ASP A 352 -6.71 4.87 -25.64
CA ASP A 352 -6.90 6.14 -26.36
C ASP A 352 -6.00 6.15 -27.61
N ASP A 353 -6.54 6.55 -28.75
CA ASP A 353 -5.80 6.63 -30.01
C ASP A 353 -4.64 7.65 -29.95
N LYS A 354 -4.67 8.57 -28.98
CA LYS A 354 -3.64 9.60 -28.74
C LYS A 354 -2.63 9.22 -27.63
N THR A 355 -2.54 7.94 -27.27
CA THR A 355 -1.65 7.46 -26.20
C THR A 355 -0.19 7.85 -26.44
N ASN A 356 0.41 8.56 -25.49
CA ASN A 356 1.86 8.68 -25.43
C ASN A 356 2.46 7.43 -24.74
N SER A 357 3.22 6.63 -25.51
CA SER A 357 3.81 5.38 -25.03
C SER A 357 4.83 5.58 -23.90
N ILE A 358 5.60 6.67 -23.93
CA ILE A 358 6.60 7.01 -22.91
C ILE A 358 5.92 7.26 -21.56
N LEU A 359 4.85 8.07 -21.54
CA LEU A 359 4.07 8.33 -20.32
C LEU A 359 3.43 7.06 -19.77
N LEU A 360 2.85 6.22 -20.63
CA LEU A 360 2.22 4.97 -20.20
C LEU A 360 3.25 3.99 -19.63
N GLU A 361 4.41 3.87 -20.26
CA GLU A 361 5.50 3.02 -19.78
C GLU A 361 6.03 3.51 -18.42
N LEU A 362 6.27 4.82 -18.29
CA LEU A 362 6.70 5.43 -17.03
C LEU A 362 5.66 5.22 -15.93
N ALA A 363 4.36 5.38 -16.24
CA ALA A 363 3.27 5.14 -15.31
C ALA A 363 3.26 3.71 -14.77
N LYS A 364 3.37 2.70 -15.66
CA LYS A 364 3.40 1.28 -15.29
C LYS A 364 4.58 0.96 -14.37
N ILE A 365 5.78 1.46 -14.70
CA ILE A 365 7.00 1.17 -13.93
C ILE A 365 6.98 1.92 -12.59
N ASN A 366 6.63 3.21 -12.57
CA ASN A 366 6.49 3.98 -11.34
C ASN A 366 5.44 3.36 -10.40
N PHE A 367 4.28 2.97 -10.93
CA PHE A 367 3.23 2.32 -10.14
C PHE A 367 3.75 1.07 -9.43
N ASN A 368 4.45 0.20 -10.15
CA ASN A 368 4.98 -1.05 -9.59
C ASN A 368 6.12 -0.80 -8.59
N MET A 369 6.98 0.20 -8.81
CA MET A 369 8.02 0.59 -7.86
C MET A 369 7.45 1.19 -6.56
N VAL A 370 6.43 2.03 -6.67
CA VAL A 370 5.74 2.58 -5.49
C VAL A 370 5.02 1.46 -4.73
N GLN A 371 4.33 0.56 -5.44
CA GLN A 371 3.70 -0.61 -4.84
C GLN A 371 4.72 -1.52 -4.13
N ALA A 372 5.92 -1.69 -4.69
CA ALA A 372 6.99 -2.44 -4.04
C ALA A 372 7.39 -1.82 -2.69
N THR A 373 7.49 -0.49 -2.64
CA THR A 373 7.71 0.25 -1.38
C THR A 373 6.56 0.00 -0.40
N HIS A 374 5.31 0.06 -0.85
CA HIS A 374 4.15 -0.17 0.00
C HIS A 374 4.11 -1.58 0.58
N GLN A 375 4.44 -2.60 -0.21
CA GLN A 375 4.52 -3.98 0.27
C GLN A 375 5.63 -4.15 1.33
N LYS A 376 6.78 -3.49 1.15
CA LYS A 376 7.86 -3.49 2.14
C LYS A 376 7.43 -2.87 3.46
N ASP A 377 6.74 -1.74 3.41
CA ASP A 377 6.20 -1.06 4.59
C ASP A 377 5.14 -1.92 5.30
N LEU A 378 4.22 -2.51 4.54
CA LEU A 378 3.18 -3.40 5.05
C LEU A 378 3.76 -4.64 5.76
N ARG A 379 4.85 -5.24 5.24
CA ARG A 379 5.55 -6.33 5.95
C ARG A 379 6.10 -5.89 7.30
N GLY A 380 6.64 -4.67 7.38
CA GLY A 380 7.12 -4.07 8.62
C GLY A 380 5.98 -3.88 9.62
N ILE A 381 4.86 -3.30 9.17
CA ILE A 381 3.68 -3.06 9.98
C ILE A 381 3.00 -4.35 10.44
N ALA A 382 2.95 -5.39 9.62
CA ALA A 382 2.42 -6.68 10.02
C ALA A 382 3.23 -7.34 11.15
N ARG A 383 4.57 -7.18 11.14
CA ARG A 383 5.41 -7.62 12.27
C ARG A 383 5.11 -6.83 13.54
N TRP A 384 5.00 -5.51 13.43
CA TRP A 384 4.62 -4.65 14.56
C TRP A 384 3.26 -5.08 15.14
N TRP A 385 2.24 -5.24 14.31
CA TRP A 385 0.89 -5.61 14.75
C TRP A 385 0.85 -6.96 15.47
N ARG A 386 1.53 -7.97 14.91
CA ARG A 386 1.67 -9.28 15.53
C ARG A 386 2.42 -9.21 16.88
N ASN A 387 3.48 -8.41 16.95
CA ASN A 387 4.27 -8.26 18.18
C ASN A 387 3.52 -7.48 19.28
N LEU A 388 2.54 -6.66 18.91
CA LEU A 388 1.70 -5.95 19.86
C LEU A 388 0.76 -6.90 20.62
N GLY A 389 0.43 -8.06 20.03
CA GLY A 389 -0.33 -9.14 20.67
C GLY A 389 -1.79 -8.79 20.98
N LEU A 390 -2.35 -7.76 20.34
CA LEU A 390 -3.74 -7.34 20.60
C LEU A 390 -4.76 -8.35 20.08
N VAL A 391 -4.51 -8.96 18.92
CA VAL A 391 -5.48 -9.85 18.25
C VAL A 391 -5.82 -11.06 19.12
N GLU A 392 -4.83 -11.63 19.81
CA GLU A 392 -5.04 -12.79 20.68
C GLU A 392 -5.70 -12.42 22.02
N ASN A 393 -5.50 -11.19 22.50
CA ASN A 393 -5.98 -10.75 23.81
C ASN A 393 -7.32 -9.97 23.76
N LEU A 394 -7.65 -9.38 22.61
CA LEU A 394 -8.84 -8.56 22.37
C LEU A 394 -9.66 -9.17 21.22
N SER A 395 -10.14 -10.39 21.40
CA SER A 395 -10.88 -11.13 20.36
C SER A 395 -12.21 -10.50 19.91
N PHE A 396 -12.70 -9.49 20.65
CA PHE A 396 -13.92 -8.75 20.33
C PHE A 396 -13.69 -7.57 19.37
N THR A 397 -12.44 -7.19 19.09
CA THR A 397 -12.12 -6.04 18.23
C THR A 397 -11.90 -6.43 16.77
N ARG A 398 -12.01 -5.44 15.88
CA ARG A 398 -11.72 -5.55 14.46
C ARG A 398 -10.21 -5.68 14.21
N ASP A 399 -9.80 -6.77 13.57
CA ASP A 399 -8.45 -6.89 12.98
C ASP A 399 -8.45 -6.46 11.50
N ARG A 400 -8.05 -5.21 11.26
CA ARG A 400 -8.15 -4.52 9.95
C ARG A 400 -6.82 -3.89 9.51
N LEU A 401 -5.72 -4.57 9.79
CA LEU A 401 -4.37 -4.05 9.52
C LEU A 401 -4.16 -3.56 8.08
N VAL A 402 -4.60 -4.32 7.09
CA VAL A 402 -4.39 -3.99 5.66
C VAL A 402 -5.31 -2.86 5.22
N GLU A 403 -6.54 -2.79 5.75
CA GLU A 403 -7.46 -1.67 5.54
C GLU A 403 -6.90 -0.38 6.16
N SER A 404 -6.38 -0.44 7.39
CA SER A 404 -5.68 0.67 8.07
C SER A 404 -4.47 1.13 7.27
N TYR A 405 -3.69 0.20 6.72
CA TYR A 405 -2.54 0.52 5.87
C TYR A 405 -2.96 1.11 4.52
N LEU A 406 -4.04 0.60 3.91
CA LEU A 406 -4.61 1.14 2.68
C LEU A 406 -5.05 2.59 2.90
N TRP A 407 -5.70 2.89 4.03
CA TRP A 407 -6.05 4.25 4.41
C TRP A 407 -4.82 5.16 4.43
N ALA A 408 -3.75 4.73 5.11
CA ALA A 408 -2.51 5.49 5.18
C ALA A 408 -1.86 5.72 3.80
N VAL A 409 -1.93 4.72 2.91
CA VAL A 409 -1.49 4.86 1.51
C VAL A 409 -2.33 5.88 0.75
N GLY A 410 -3.65 5.92 0.97
CA GLY A 410 -4.51 6.91 0.33
C GLY A 410 -4.26 8.33 0.82
N VAL A 411 -3.80 8.48 2.06
CA VAL A 411 -3.33 9.76 2.60
C VAL A 411 -2.00 10.16 1.96
N ALA A 412 -0.98 9.29 2.00
CA ALA A 412 0.36 9.56 1.50
C ALA A 412 0.96 8.36 0.74
N PHE A 413 0.72 8.31 -0.57
CA PHE A 413 1.17 7.21 -1.43
C PHE A 413 2.66 7.33 -1.81
N GLU A 414 3.25 8.51 -1.70
CA GLU A 414 4.57 8.81 -2.24
C GLU A 414 5.66 7.99 -1.52
N PRO A 415 6.64 7.39 -2.23
CA PRO A 415 7.57 6.43 -1.64
C PRO A 415 8.38 6.96 -0.43
N ASN A 416 8.69 8.26 -0.41
CA ASN A 416 9.44 8.94 0.65
C ASN A 416 8.68 9.14 1.97
N HIS A 417 7.37 8.84 2.01
CA HIS A 417 6.53 8.96 3.22
C HIS A 417 6.32 7.63 3.96
N ASN A 418 7.34 6.76 3.97
CA ASN A 418 7.26 5.44 4.60
C ASN A 418 6.98 5.49 6.12
N SER A 419 7.69 6.33 6.88
CA SER A 419 7.49 6.49 8.33
C SER A 419 6.12 7.07 8.62
N PHE A 420 5.69 8.08 7.85
CA PHE A 420 4.35 8.64 7.97
C PHE A 420 3.26 7.58 7.83
N ARG A 421 3.31 6.79 6.75
CA ARG A 421 2.35 5.71 6.52
C ARG A 421 2.34 4.73 7.68
N LYS A 422 3.49 4.43 8.25
CA LYS A 422 3.61 3.53 9.41
C LYS A 422 2.97 4.13 10.65
N TRP A 423 3.34 5.36 11.04
CA TRP A 423 2.75 6.04 12.20
C TRP A 423 1.25 6.16 12.08
N LEU A 424 0.76 6.57 10.91
CA LEU A 424 -0.67 6.71 10.66
C LEU A 424 -1.40 5.36 10.71
N THR A 425 -0.80 4.29 10.17
CA THR A 425 -1.37 2.94 10.28
C THR A 425 -1.43 2.45 11.72
N LYS A 426 -0.37 2.70 12.51
CA LYS A 426 -0.34 2.37 13.95
C LYS A 426 -1.48 3.09 14.68
N ALA A 427 -1.65 4.39 14.42
CA ALA A 427 -2.73 5.19 15.00
C ALA A 427 -4.11 4.68 14.61
N ILE A 428 -4.36 4.39 13.32
CA ILE A 428 -5.67 3.92 12.85
C ILE A 428 -6.05 2.57 13.49
N ASN A 429 -5.10 1.63 13.62
CA ASN A 429 -5.38 0.35 14.28
C ASN A 429 -5.72 0.53 15.77
N LEU A 430 -5.08 1.47 16.46
CA LEU A 430 -5.42 1.79 17.84
C LEU A 430 -6.76 2.51 17.95
N VAL A 431 -7.08 3.42 17.03
CA VAL A 431 -8.38 4.10 16.95
C VAL A 431 -9.49 3.05 16.91
N ILE A 432 -9.44 2.09 15.98
CA ILE A 432 -10.51 1.09 15.84
C ILE A 432 -10.56 0.11 17.01
N THR A 433 -9.41 -0.20 17.61
CA THR A 433 -9.36 -1.08 18.79
C THR A 433 -10.02 -0.39 19.99
N ILE A 434 -9.70 0.88 20.21
CA ILE A 434 -10.27 1.68 21.29
C ILE A 434 -11.75 1.93 21.02
N ASP A 435 -12.15 2.25 19.79
CA ASP A 435 -13.56 2.39 19.39
C ASP A 435 -14.37 1.16 19.81
N ASP A 436 -13.90 -0.05 19.47
CA ASP A 436 -14.52 -1.33 19.87
C ASP A 436 -14.56 -1.57 21.38
N VAL A 437 -13.63 -0.97 22.15
CA VAL A 437 -13.68 -1.00 23.61
C VAL A 437 -14.86 -0.17 24.12
N TYR A 438 -15.16 0.98 23.50
CA TYR A 438 -16.22 1.90 23.95
C TYR A 438 -17.63 1.52 23.44
N ASP A 439 -17.79 1.21 22.16
CA ASP A 439 -19.11 1.00 21.54
C ASP A 439 -19.63 -0.44 21.75
N VAL A 440 -18.73 -1.42 21.88
CA VAL A 440 -19.06 -2.85 22.03
C VAL A 440 -18.78 -3.38 23.43
N TYR A 441 -17.53 -3.36 23.91
CA TYR A 441 -17.12 -4.23 25.02
C TYR A 441 -17.33 -3.66 26.45
N GLY A 442 -16.91 -2.42 26.68
CA GLY A 442 -16.82 -1.82 28.01
C GLY A 442 -18.18 -1.50 28.63
N SER A 443 -18.27 -1.66 29.95
CA SER A 443 -19.36 -1.05 30.75
C SER A 443 -19.08 0.43 30.99
N LEU A 444 -20.11 1.22 31.30
CA LEU A 444 -19.94 2.66 31.45
C LEU A 444 -18.91 3.02 32.54
N GLU A 445 -18.91 2.30 33.67
CA GLU A 445 -17.97 2.50 34.78
C GLU A 445 -16.52 2.19 34.36
N GLU A 446 -16.32 1.10 33.62
CA GLU A 446 -14.99 0.74 33.08
C GLU A 446 -14.50 1.77 32.06
N LEU A 447 -15.40 2.30 31.21
CA LEU A 447 -15.06 3.32 30.24
C LEU A 447 -14.69 4.65 30.90
N GLU A 448 -15.34 5.01 32.00
CA GLU A 448 -14.95 6.18 32.80
C GLU A 448 -13.54 6.02 33.38
N CYS A 449 -13.23 4.85 33.98
CA CYS A 449 -11.89 4.53 34.46
C CYS A 449 -10.85 4.55 33.33
N PHE A 450 -11.14 3.93 32.18
CA PHE A 450 -10.24 3.90 31.02
C PHE A 450 -10.01 5.31 30.44
N THR A 451 -11.06 6.13 30.34
CA THR A 451 -10.95 7.53 29.90
C THR A 451 -10.04 8.33 30.82
N ASN A 452 -10.22 8.18 32.15
CA ASN A 452 -9.40 8.86 33.14
C ASN A 452 -7.93 8.43 33.08
N ALA A 453 -7.68 7.13 32.87
CA ALA A 453 -6.34 6.60 32.69
C ALA A 453 -5.64 7.22 31.48
N VAL A 454 -6.33 7.34 30.34
CA VAL A 454 -5.77 7.97 29.13
C VAL A 454 -5.58 9.47 29.33
N ASP A 455 -6.50 10.17 30.00
CA ASP A 455 -6.39 11.61 30.25
C ASP A 455 -5.22 11.98 31.18
N ARG A 456 -5.00 11.17 32.23
CA ARG A 456 -3.89 11.34 33.17
C ARG A 456 -2.60 10.69 32.68
N TRP A 457 -2.70 9.81 31.68
CA TRP A 457 -1.64 8.94 31.21
C TRP A 457 -1.04 8.07 32.33
N ASP A 458 -1.88 7.54 33.21
CA ASP A 458 -1.51 6.87 34.46
C ASP A 458 -1.99 5.40 34.47
N SER A 459 -1.05 4.47 34.67
CA SER A 459 -1.31 3.03 34.76
C SER A 459 -1.93 2.59 36.09
N GLU A 460 -1.91 3.43 37.13
CA GLU A 460 -2.56 3.09 38.40
C GLU A 460 -4.10 3.13 38.28
N GLU A 461 -4.63 3.97 37.39
CA GLU A 461 -6.07 4.11 37.15
C GLU A 461 -6.68 2.86 36.48
N ILE A 462 -5.86 2.05 35.78
CA ILE A 462 -6.34 0.84 35.09
C ILE A 462 -6.29 -0.42 35.95
N GLN A 463 -5.79 -0.36 37.20
CA GLN A 463 -5.59 -1.57 38.03
C GLN A 463 -6.87 -2.38 38.24
N GLN A 464 -8.01 -1.70 38.29
CA GLN A 464 -9.33 -2.30 38.49
C GLN A 464 -10.01 -2.72 37.17
N LEU A 465 -9.44 -2.37 36.01
CA LEU A 465 -10.01 -2.71 34.71
C LEU A 465 -9.78 -4.18 34.32
N PRO A 466 -10.61 -4.72 33.42
CA PRO A 466 -10.36 -6.01 32.79
C PRO A 466 -9.00 -6.05 32.08
N GLU A 467 -8.38 -7.23 32.06
CA GLU A 467 -7.04 -7.44 31.49
C GLU A 467 -6.92 -6.96 30.04
N CYS A 468 -7.96 -7.19 29.21
CA CYS A 468 -7.97 -6.74 27.82
C CYS A 468 -7.91 -5.20 27.68
N MET A 469 -8.52 -4.45 28.60
CA MET A 469 -8.47 -2.98 28.60
C MET A 469 -7.11 -2.48 29.12
N LYS A 470 -6.51 -3.16 30.10
CA LYS A 470 -5.13 -2.87 30.54
C LYS A 470 -4.14 -3.02 29.38
N ILE A 471 -4.21 -4.15 28.67
CA ILE A 471 -3.41 -4.42 27.47
C ILE A 471 -3.64 -3.35 26.40
N CYS A 472 -4.90 -2.94 26.17
CA CYS A 472 -5.23 -1.86 25.23
C CYS A 472 -4.56 -0.53 25.60
N PHE A 473 -4.63 -0.13 26.88
CA PHE A 473 -4.01 1.08 27.39
C PHE A 473 -2.48 1.03 27.25
N GLU A 474 -1.85 -0.07 27.65
CA GLU A 474 -0.41 -0.26 27.52
C GLU A 474 0.05 -0.22 26.06
N ALA A 475 -0.73 -0.81 25.15
CA ALA A 475 -0.45 -0.78 23.72
C ALA A 475 -0.54 0.65 23.16
N LEU A 476 -1.54 1.43 23.59
CA LEU A 476 -1.65 2.85 23.26
C LEU A 476 -0.43 3.63 23.76
N CYS A 477 -0.09 3.50 25.05
CA CYS A 477 1.04 4.21 25.64
C CYS A 477 2.35 3.85 24.95
N ARG A 478 2.62 2.56 24.74
CA ARG A 478 3.83 2.08 24.07
C ARG A 478 3.94 2.65 22.66
N THR A 479 2.85 2.58 21.89
CA THR A 479 2.84 3.03 20.49
C THR A 479 2.99 4.55 20.40
N ALA A 480 2.32 5.31 21.27
CA ALA A 480 2.45 6.78 21.30
C ALA A 480 3.88 7.22 21.67
N ASN A 481 4.52 6.55 22.62
CA ASN A 481 5.93 6.79 22.97
C ASN A 481 6.87 6.43 21.79
N GLU A 482 6.63 5.30 21.13
CA GLU A 482 7.40 4.87 19.96
C GLU A 482 7.29 5.89 18.82
N VAL A 483 6.07 6.32 18.48
CA VAL A 483 5.83 7.32 17.44
C VAL A 483 6.47 8.66 17.83
N ALA A 484 6.32 9.12 19.07
CA ALA A 484 6.96 10.36 19.53
C ALA A 484 8.48 10.31 19.36
N TYR A 485 9.11 9.19 19.76
CA TYR A 485 10.55 8.99 19.61
C TYR A 485 10.99 8.92 18.14
N GLU A 486 10.25 8.20 17.29
CA GLU A 486 10.54 8.11 15.86
C GLU A 486 10.41 9.49 15.17
N VAL A 487 9.37 10.26 15.51
CA VAL A 487 9.17 11.62 14.99
C VAL A 487 10.30 12.55 15.46
N GLU A 488 10.66 12.52 16.75
CA GLU A 488 11.77 13.33 17.27
C GLU A 488 13.08 12.99 16.54
N LYS A 489 13.36 11.70 16.37
CA LYS A 489 14.59 11.22 15.73
C LYS A 489 14.65 11.54 14.23
N GLU A 490 13.54 11.36 13.51
CA GLU A 490 13.51 11.48 12.05
C GLU A 490 13.20 12.89 11.56
N LYS A 491 12.46 13.67 12.34
CA LYS A 491 11.97 15.00 11.98
C LYS A 491 12.48 16.12 12.87
N GLY A 492 13.09 15.81 14.02
CA GLY A 492 13.64 16.82 14.95
C GLY A 492 12.59 17.53 15.80
N TRP A 493 11.34 17.04 15.84
CA TRP A 493 10.30 17.60 16.71
C TRP A 493 10.56 17.23 18.17
N ASN A 494 10.66 18.24 19.03
CA ASN A 494 10.67 18.03 20.47
C ASN A 494 9.24 18.07 21.03
N LEU A 495 9.00 17.43 22.18
CA LEU A 495 7.71 17.48 22.90
C LEU A 495 6.50 16.96 22.09
N VAL A 496 6.71 15.98 21.22
CA VAL A 496 5.63 15.33 20.44
C VAL A 496 4.64 14.58 21.34
N LEU A 497 5.14 13.88 22.36
CA LEU A 497 4.33 13.01 23.22
C LEU A 497 3.18 13.76 23.92
N PRO A 498 3.38 14.94 24.58
CA PRO A 498 2.27 15.71 25.15
C PRO A 498 1.11 16.00 24.19
N HIS A 499 1.42 16.28 22.91
CA HIS A 499 0.38 16.50 21.90
C HIS A 499 -0.37 15.21 21.55
N LEU A 500 0.34 14.08 21.44
CA LEU A 500 -0.27 12.77 21.25
C LEU A 500 -1.17 12.40 22.44
N GLN A 501 -0.68 12.58 23.68
CA GLN A 501 -1.45 12.32 24.90
C GLN A 501 -2.76 13.09 24.90
N LYS A 502 -2.70 14.40 24.62
CA LYS A 502 -3.88 15.25 24.57
C LYS A 502 -4.89 14.78 23.52
N VAL A 503 -4.46 14.50 22.29
CA VAL A 503 -5.42 14.13 21.22
C VAL A 503 -6.07 12.77 21.48
N TRP A 504 -5.35 11.82 22.09
CA TRP A 504 -5.90 10.53 22.50
C TRP A 504 -6.88 10.65 23.67
N ALA A 505 -6.58 11.55 24.63
CA ALA A 505 -7.49 11.87 25.72
C ALA A 505 -8.78 12.52 25.21
N ASP A 506 -8.67 13.51 24.32
CA ASP A 506 -9.83 14.16 23.70
C ASP A 506 -10.68 13.14 22.91
N PHE A 507 -10.05 12.24 22.15
CA PHE A 507 -10.73 11.14 21.47
C PHE A 507 -11.52 10.25 22.43
N CYS A 508 -10.87 9.73 23.48
CA CYS A 508 -11.51 8.89 24.50
C CYS A 508 -12.67 9.60 25.22
N LYS A 509 -12.53 10.88 25.55
CA LYS A 509 -13.60 11.69 26.17
C LYS A 509 -14.84 11.77 25.28
N THR A 510 -14.65 11.93 23.97
CA THR A 510 -15.77 11.99 23.03
C THR A 510 -16.44 10.64 22.77
N LEU A 511 -15.68 9.54 22.80
CA LEU A 511 -16.26 8.19 22.80
C LEU A 511 -17.06 7.90 24.08
N LEU A 512 -16.55 8.35 25.24
CA LEU A 512 -17.28 8.22 26.50
C LEU A 512 -18.62 8.97 26.46
N GLU A 513 -18.68 10.15 25.86
CA GLU A 513 -19.92 10.91 25.73
C GLU A 513 -20.93 10.18 24.81
N GLU A 514 -20.49 9.56 23.73
CA GLU A 514 -21.32 8.70 22.87
C GLU A 514 -21.83 7.46 23.62
N ALA A 515 -20.96 6.79 24.39
CA ALA A 515 -21.35 5.69 25.26
C ALA A 515 -22.38 6.13 26.31
N LYS A 516 -22.26 7.34 26.87
CA LYS A 516 -23.25 7.93 27.79
C LYS A 516 -24.59 8.18 27.11
N TRP A 517 -24.60 8.64 25.86
CA TRP A 517 -25.84 8.82 25.08
C TRP A 517 -26.53 7.48 24.83
N TYR A 518 -25.77 6.47 24.40
CA TYR A 518 -26.27 5.12 24.18
C TYR A 518 -26.90 4.53 25.46
N ASN A 519 -26.15 4.51 26.58
CA ASN A 519 -26.62 3.94 27.84
C ASN A 519 -27.89 4.64 28.40
N LYS A 520 -28.04 5.94 28.14
CA LYS A 520 -29.22 6.73 28.55
C LYS A 520 -30.39 6.63 27.57
N GLY A 521 -30.22 5.99 26.41
CA GLY A 521 -31.18 6.05 25.31
C GLY A 521 -31.41 7.48 24.78
N TYR A 522 -30.46 8.37 25.00
CA TYR A 522 -30.55 9.78 24.62
C TYR A 522 -30.15 9.98 23.16
N THR A 523 -30.94 10.73 22.40
CA THR A 523 -30.54 11.18 21.06
C THR A 523 -30.32 12.69 21.08
N PRO A 524 -29.07 13.15 20.85
CA PRO A 524 -28.79 14.58 20.71
C PRO A 524 -29.44 15.16 19.44
N CYS A 525 -29.57 16.49 19.40
CA CYS A 525 -29.77 17.17 18.12
C CYS A 525 -28.53 17.01 17.24
N LEU A 526 -28.68 17.11 15.92
CA LEU A 526 -27.62 16.92 14.94
C LEU A 526 -26.41 17.81 15.22
N ARG A 527 -26.63 19.07 15.60
CA ARG A 527 -25.53 19.98 15.94
C ARG A 527 -24.70 19.46 17.13
N LYS A 528 -25.36 19.08 18.23
CA LYS A 528 -24.67 18.55 19.42
C LYS A 528 -23.95 17.24 19.10
N TYR A 529 -24.56 16.38 18.28
CA TYR A 529 -23.91 15.18 17.78
C TYR A 529 -22.62 15.52 17.03
N LEU A 530 -22.69 16.40 16.04
CA LEU A 530 -21.54 16.73 15.19
C LEU A 530 -20.43 17.50 15.92
N ASP A 531 -20.76 18.29 16.94
CA ASP A 531 -19.78 18.99 17.78
C ASP A 531 -18.93 18.01 18.61
N ASN A 532 -19.44 16.80 18.92
CA ASN A 532 -18.67 15.68 19.45
C ASN A 532 -18.06 14.81 18.34
N GLY A 533 -18.86 14.54 17.31
CA GLY A 533 -18.63 13.58 16.23
C GLY A 533 -17.40 13.83 15.38
N TRP A 534 -16.95 15.08 15.26
CA TRP A 534 -15.72 15.42 14.53
C TRP A 534 -14.45 15.05 15.31
N ILE A 535 -14.52 14.88 16.64
CA ILE A 535 -13.40 14.38 17.44
C ILE A 535 -13.47 12.86 17.51
N SER A 536 -14.65 12.30 17.80
CA SER A 536 -14.85 10.84 17.88
C SER A 536 -14.68 10.14 16.54
N SER A 537 -14.69 10.84 15.40
CA SER A 537 -14.31 10.27 14.10
C SER A 537 -12.81 10.02 13.94
N SER A 538 -12.00 10.33 14.96
CA SER A 538 -10.53 10.27 15.00
C SER A 538 -9.79 11.22 14.07
N GLY A 539 -10.49 12.03 13.28
CA GLY A 539 -9.86 12.97 12.35
C GLY A 539 -8.79 13.86 12.99
N PRO A 540 -8.93 14.39 14.23
CA PRO A 540 -7.87 15.15 14.88
C PRO A 540 -6.62 14.32 15.19
N VAL A 541 -6.78 13.04 15.56
CA VAL A 541 -5.67 12.11 15.77
C VAL A 541 -4.90 11.94 14.46
N LEU A 542 -5.60 11.67 13.35
CA LEU A 542 -5.00 11.48 12.03
C LEU A 542 -4.30 12.76 11.53
N SER A 543 -4.94 13.91 11.70
CA SER A 543 -4.37 15.21 11.35
C SER A 543 -3.11 15.53 12.16
N LEU A 544 -3.06 15.21 13.46
CA LEU A 544 -1.85 15.45 14.25
C LEU A 544 -0.65 14.64 13.73
N HIS A 545 -0.86 13.39 13.31
CA HIS A 545 0.20 12.59 12.70
C HIS A 545 0.63 13.17 11.35
N ALA A 546 -0.32 13.69 10.55
CA ALA A 546 -0.01 14.39 9.31
C ALA A 546 0.80 15.67 9.56
N PHE A 547 0.48 16.42 10.61
CA PHE A 547 1.17 17.65 11.01
C PHE A 547 2.65 17.38 11.27
N PHE A 548 2.96 16.46 12.20
CA PHE A 548 4.33 16.14 12.56
C PHE A 548 5.14 15.49 11.43
N SER A 549 4.46 14.81 10.51
CA SER A 549 5.14 14.22 9.35
C SER A 549 5.42 15.22 8.25
N ALA A 550 4.49 16.13 7.98
CA ALA A 550 4.49 16.96 6.77
C ALA A 550 5.22 18.29 6.97
N LEU A 551 5.30 18.76 8.22
CA LEU A 551 5.90 20.05 8.56
C LEU A 551 7.25 19.85 9.26
N GLU A 552 8.13 20.83 9.03
CA GLU A 552 9.42 20.91 9.71
C GLU A 552 9.28 21.64 11.05
N PRO A 553 10.03 21.24 12.09
CA PRO A 553 9.95 21.85 13.42
C PRO A 553 10.56 23.26 13.41
N THR A 554 9.71 24.27 13.47
CA THR A 554 10.12 25.66 13.74
C THR A 554 9.26 26.25 14.85
N ASP A 555 9.79 27.23 15.58
CA ASP A 555 9.09 27.89 16.70
C ASP A 555 7.75 28.52 16.27
N GLU A 556 7.65 28.92 14.99
CA GLU A 556 6.43 29.50 14.41
C GLU A 556 5.33 28.46 14.16
N VAL A 557 5.70 27.21 13.79
CA VAL A 557 4.75 26.20 13.31
C VAL A 557 3.83 25.67 14.42
N LEU A 558 4.30 25.54 15.67
CA LEU A 558 3.43 25.11 16.79
C LEU A 558 2.33 26.14 17.10
N GLY A 559 2.59 27.43 16.89
CA GLY A 559 1.57 28.49 17.04
C GLY A 559 0.44 28.37 16.02
N HIS A 560 0.74 27.81 14.84
CA HIS A 560 -0.21 27.61 13.74
C HIS A 560 -1.15 26.41 13.92
N LEU A 561 -0.98 25.59 14.95
CA LEU A 561 -1.92 24.48 15.23
C LEU A 561 -3.35 25.01 15.43
N SER A 562 -3.48 26.20 16.00
CA SER A 562 -4.75 26.91 16.14
C SER A 562 -5.36 27.37 14.82
N SER A 563 -4.55 27.91 13.90
CA SER A 563 -5.02 28.36 12.57
C SER A 563 -5.44 27.19 11.66
N CYS A 564 -5.01 25.97 11.96
CA CYS A 564 -5.38 24.76 11.24
C CYS A 564 -6.66 24.08 11.77
N GLN A 565 -7.21 24.54 12.90
CA GLN A 565 -8.31 23.86 13.58
C GLN A 565 -9.55 23.70 12.70
N ASP A 566 -9.88 24.71 11.90
CA ASP A 566 -11.02 24.66 10.99
C ASP A 566 -10.85 23.59 9.92
N LEU A 567 -9.67 23.49 9.31
CA LEU A 567 -9.39 22.44 8.32
C LEU A 567 -9.50 21.04 8.94
N VAL A 568 -8.94 20.85 10.14
CA VAL A 568 -9.04 19.59 10.88
C VAL A 568 -10.50 19.27 11.15
N ARG A 569 -11.27 20.24 11.67
CA ARG A 569 -12.70 20.08 11.95
C ARG A 569 -13.50 19.70 10.70
N TYR A 570 -13.32 20.41 9.59
CA TYR A 570 -14.07 20.14 8.36
C TYR A 570 -13.71 18.78 7.76
N THR A 571 -12.43 18.41 7.76
CA THR A 571 -11.98 17.08 7.32
C THR A 571 -12.57 16.00 8.21
N SER A 572 -12.50 16.16 9.53
CA SER A 572 -13.10 15.26 10.50
C SER A 572 -14.60 15.08 10.34
N LEU A 573 -15.33 16.16 10.01
CA LEU A 573 -16.75 16.10 9.72
C LEU A 573 -17.02 15.28 8.47
N ILE A 574 -16.22 15.40 7.42
CA ILE A 574 -16.37 14.52 6.25
C ILE A 574 -16.15 13.05 6.63
N ILE A 575 -15.12 12.75 7.43
CA ILE A 575 -14.88 11.38 7.91
C ILE A 575 -16.12 10.85 8.64
N ARG A 576 -16.65 11.64 9.59
CA ARG A 576 -17.85 11.28 10.38
C ARG A 576 -19.08 11.07 9.49
N LEU A 577 -19.41 12.03 8.65
CA LEU A 577 -20.62 11.99 7.82
C LEU A 577 -20.56 10.86 6.77
N CYS A 578 -19.38 10.59 6.20
CA CYS A 578 -19.19 9.45 5.30
C CYS A 578 -19.35 8.12 6.03
N ASN A 579 -18.72 7.98 7.20
CA ASN A 579 -18.85 6.80 8.06
C ASN A 579 -20.32 6.53 8.39
N ASP A 580 -21.03 7.49 8.99
CA ASP A 580 -22.44 7.35 9.35
C ASP A 580 -23.32 6.96 8.14
N LEU A 581 -23.07 7.51 6.95
CA LEU A 581 -23.77 7.11 5.71
C LEU A 581 -23.54 5.63 5.36
N GLY A 582 -22.33 5.13 5.57
CA GLY A 582 -21.93 3.76 5.25
C GLY A 582 -22.26 2.73 6.34
N THR A 583 -22.34 3.11 7.60
CA THR A 583 -22.38 2.19 8.75
C THR A 583 -23.67 2.23 9.59
N SER A 584 -24.42 3.36 9.55
CA SER A 584 -25.58 3.61 10.43
C SER A 584 -26.57 2.47 10.61
N LYS A 585 -26.87 1.72 9.55
CA LYS A 585 -27.81 0.59 9.63
C LYS A 585 -27.26 -0.55 10.48
N ALA A 586 -26.02 -0.96 10.22
CA ALA A 586 -25.36 -2.04 10.95
C ALA A 586 -25.11 -1.65 12.42
N GLU A 587 -24.74 -0.39 12.66
CA GLU A 587 -24.56 0.18 14.00
C GLU A 587 -25.86 0.19 14.81
N LEU A 588 -26.97 0.57 14.18
CA LEU A 588 -28.27 0.54 14.85
C LEU A 588 -28.71 -0.89 15.19
N GLU A 589 -28.48 -1.85 14.30
CA GLU A 589 -28.83 -3.27 14.51
C GLU A 589 -28.02 -3.94 15.62
N ARG A 590 -26.75 -3.58 15.80
CA ARG A 590 -25.86 -4.13 16.85
C ARG A 590 -26.00 -3.42 18.21
N GLY A 591 -26.70 -2.28 18.25
CA GLY A 591 -26.92 -1.48 19.45
C GLY A 591 -25.75 -0.53 19.73
N ASP A 592 -25.79 0.62 19.09
CA ASP A 592 -24.77 1.69 19.16
C ASP A 592 -25.41 3.07 19.38
N ALA A 593 -24.60 4.09 19.65
CA ALA A 593 -25.04 5.47 19.79
C ALA A 593 -25.73 5.99 18.51
N PRO A 594 -26.65 6.97 18.60
CA PRO A 594 -27.32 7.53 17.43
C PRO A 594 -26.34 8.16 16.43
N SER A 595 -26.42 7.76 15.15
CA SER A 595 -25.68 8.40 14.05
C SER A 595 -26.27 9.76 13.65
N SER A 596 -25.56 10.54 12.83
CA SER A 596 -26.07 11.82 12.29
C SER A 596 -27.41 11.66 11.56
N ILE A 597 -27.62 10.54 10.85
CA ILE A 597 -28.87 10.22 10.15
C ILE A 597 -30.01 10.13 11.16
N LEU A 598 -29.84 9.34 12.22
CA LEU A 598 -30.86 9.17 13.24
C LEU A 598 -31.12 10.47 14.02
N CYS A 599 -30.07 11.22 14.34
CA CYS A 599 -30.19 12.51 15.00
C CYS A 599 -31.04 13.48 14.17
N TYR A 600 -30.76 13.61 12.88
CA TYR A 600 -31.51 14.50 12.00
C TYR A 600 -32.94 14.03 11.75
N MET A 601 -33.16 12.72 11.57
CA MET A 601 -34.50 12.14 11.44
C MET A 601 -35.38 12.53 12.63
N ARG A 602 -34.85 12.41 13.86
CA ARG A 602 -35.58 12.75 15.09
C ARG A 602 -35.77 14.25 15.26
N GLU A 603 -34.75 15.05 15.00
CA GLU A 603 -34.79 16.51 15.15
C GLU A 603 -35.77 17.17 14.16
N ALA A 604 -35.71 16.77 12.89
CA ALA A 604 -36.53 17.36 11.83
C ALA A 604 -37.85 16.60 11.58
N ASN A 605 -38.06 15.45 12.21
CA ASN A 605 -39.20 14.55 12.00
C ASN A 605 -39.40 14.19 10.51
N VAL A 606 -38.34 13.66 9.88
CA VAL A 606 -38.30 13.32 8.45
C VAL A 606 -37.94 11.86 8.23
N SER A 607 -38.18 11.36 7.01
CA SER A 607 -37.78 9.99 6.63
C SER A 607 -36.25 9.84 6.53
N GLU A 608 -35.77 8.60 6.61
CA GLU A 608 -34.34 8.28 6.44
C GLU A 608 -33.80 8.76 5.08
N GLU A 609 -34.60 8.65 4.01
CA GLU A 609 -34.19 9.11 2.68
C GLU A 609 -33.89 10.61 2.66
N ILE A 610 -34.77 11.42 3.27
CA ILE A 610 -34.60 12.87 3.40
C ILE A 610 -33.38 13.16 4.27
N ALA A 611 -33.19 12.43 5.37
CA ALA A 611 -32.04 12.60 6.24
C ALA A 611 -30.71 12.28 5.54
N ARG A 612 -30.62 11.13 4.85
CA ARG A 612 -29.44 10.77 4.06
C ARG A 612 -29.13 11.80 2.98
N LYS A 613 -30.15 12.36 2.32
CA LYS A 613 -29.97 13.46 1.36
C LYS A 613 -29.41 14.71 2.05
N HIS A 614 -29.93 15.07 3.21
CA HIS A 614 -29.43 16.20 4.00
C HIS A 614 -27.94 16.01 4.37
N ILE A 615 -27.56 14.82 4.86
CA ILE A 615 -26.16 14.50 5.20
C ILE A 615 -25.23 14.58 3.97
N ARG A 616 -25.66 14.11 2.79
CA ARG A 616 -24.88 14.28 1.54
C ARG A 616 -24.70 15.74 1.13
N ASN A 617 -25.72 16.58 1.34
CA ASN A 617 -25.61 18.02 1.11
C ASN A 617 -24.61 18.65 2.10
N MET A 618 -24.65 18.27 3.38
CA MET A 618 -23.67 18.75 4.37
C MET A 618 -22.23 18.38 4.00
N ILE A 619 -22.00 17.17 3.46
CA ILE A 619 -20.70 16.78 2.92
C ILE A 619 -20.26 17.73 1.79
N THR A 620 -21.17 18.05 0.87
CA THR A 620 -20.90 18.96 -0.24
C THR A 620 -20.53 20.36 0.25
N ASP A 621 -21.27 20.88 1.23
CA ASP A 621 -21.00 22.20 1.83
C ASP A 621 -19.70 22.20 2.63
N THR A 622 -19.40 21.10 3.33
CA THR A 622 -18.14 20.94 4.08
C THR A 622 -16.93 20.89 3.14
N TRP A 623 -17.06 20.28 1.96
CA TRP A 623 -16.02 20.32 0.94
C TRP A 623 -15.70 21.75 0.46
N LYS A 624 -16.71 22.62 0.34
CA LYS A 624 -16.47 24.04 0.01
C LYS A 624 -15.64 24.75 1.08
N LYS A 625 -15.89 24.44 2.35
CA LYS A 625 -15.10 24.96 3.49
C LYS A 625 -13.66 24.48 3.45
N ILE A 626 -13.43 23.20 3.13
CA ILE A 626 -12.10 22.65 2.92
C ILE A 626 -11.40 23.35 1.75
N ASN A 627 -12.09 23.54 0.63
CA ASN A 627 -11.55 24.26 -0.53
C ASN A 627 -11.09 25.68 -0.16
N SER A 628 -11.88 26.40 0.65
CA SER A 628 -11.48 27.72 1.16
C SER A 628 -10.19 27.63 1.95
N GLN A 629 -10.07 26.66 2.87
CA GLN A 629 -8.84 26.45 3.65
C GLN A 629 -7.64 26.10 2.76
N CYS A 630 -7.81 25.32 1.69
CA CYS A 630 -6.71 25.01 0.77
C CYS A 630 -6.11 26.26 0.12
N ILE A 631 -6.94 27.26 -0.20
CA ILE A 631 -6.51 28.50 -0.85
C ILE A 631 -5.99 29.53 0.16
N THR A 632 -6.59 29.63 1.35
CA THR A 632 -6.27 30.71 2.31
C THR A 632 -5.09 30.40 3.22
N GLN A 633 -4.74 29.13 3.42
CA GLN A 633 -3.64 28.74 4.31
C GLN A 633 -2.27 29.13 3.73
N SER A 634 -1.31 29.43 4.62
CA SER A 634 0.04 29.83 4.22
C SER A 634 0.74 28.73 3.42
N LEU A 635 1.67 29.13 2.55
CA LEU A 635 2.45 28.20 1.73
C LEU A 635 3.23 27.16 2.57
N SER A 636 3.70 27.55 3.76
CA SER A 636 4.40 26.65 4.68
C SER A 636 3.52 25.52 5.23
N LEU A 637 2.20 25.70 5.26
CA LEU A 637 1.25 24.69 5.76
C LEU A 637 0.69 23.79 4.65
N GLN A 638 0.97 24.08 3.38
CA GLN A 638 0.40 23.35 2.25
C GLN A 638 0.65 21.83 2.26
N PRO A 639 1.82 21.32 2.68
CA PRO A 639 2.01 19.87 2.86
C PRO A 639 1.02 19.26 3.86
N PHE A 640 0.81 19.91 5.00
CA PHE A 640 -0.17 19.48 6.01
C PHE A 640 -1.61 19.56 5.47
N VAL A 641 -1.94 20.62 4.73
CA VAL A 641 -3.26 20.79 4.11
C VAL A 641 -3.56 19.67 3.12
N LYS A 642 -2.59 19.32 2.26
CA LYS A 642 -2.68 18.21 1.29
C LYS A 642 -3.02 16.89 1.98
N TYR A 643 -2.23 16.49 2.97
CA TYR A 643 -2.41 15.19 3.65
C TYR A 643 -3.66 15.15 4.52
N THR A 644 -4.00 16.25 5.19
CA THR A 644 -5.26 16.33 5.94
C THR A 644 -6.46 16.20 5.00
N THR A 645 -6.49 16.94 3.90
CA THR A 645 -7.56 16.85 2.89
C THR A 645 -7.67 15.45 2.27
N ASN A 646 -6.55 14.76 2.05
CA ASN A 646 -6.58 13.38 1.55
C ASN A 646 -7.29 12.43 2.51
N THR A 647 -7.26 12.67 3.83
CA THR A 647 -8.04 11.87 4.80
C THR A 647 -9.54 11.92 4.51
N ALA A 648 -10.08 13.08 4.12
CA ALA A 648 -11.47 13.19 3.70
C ALA A 648 -11.76 12.43 2.39
N ARG A 649 -10.82 12.46 1.43
CA ARG A 649 -10.93 11.67 0.17
C ARG A 649 -10.94 10.17 0.44
N VAL A 650 -10.10 9.70 1.36
CA VAL A 650 -10.05 8.29 1.75
C VAL A 650 -11.37 7.88 2.41
N ALA A 651 -11.94 8.71 3.29
CA ALA A 651 -13.24 8.44 3.90
C ALA A 651 -14.36 8.33 2.86
N GLN A 652 -14.37 9.22 1.85
CA GLN A 652 -15.31 9.11 0.72
C GLN A 652 -15.19 7.76 0.03
N PHE A 653 -13.97 7.35 -0.32
CA PHE A 653 -13.72 6.08 -1.00
C PHE A 653 -14.15 4.86 -0.16
N ILE A 654 -13.74 4.82 1.11
CA ILE A 654 -13.99 3.67 1.98
C ILE A 654 -15.48 3.48 2.27
N TYR A 655 -16.22 4.57 2.47
CA TYR A 655 -17.64 4.50 2.84
C TYR A 655 -18.61 4.69 1.67
N GLN A 656 -18.12 4.80 0.44
CA GLN A 656 -18.92 5.05 -0.76
C GLN A 656 -20.06 4.04 -0.95
N HIS A 657 -19.78 2.77 -0.62
CA HIS A 657 -20.65 1.63 -0.89
C HIS A 657 -21.08 0.87 0.38
N GLY A 658 -21.03 1.51 1.54
CA GLY A 658 -21.30 0.89 2.84
C GLY A 658 -20.05 0.83 3.71
N ASP A 659 -19.97 -0.11 4.64
CA ASP A 659 -18.83 -0.26 5.54
C ASP A 659 -17.62 -0.94 4.86
N GLY A 660 -16.89 -0.20 4.02
CA GLY A 660 -15.68 -0.68 3.37
C GLY A 660 -14.45 -0.82 4.29
N PHE A 661 -14.58 -0.47 5.58
CA PHE A 661 -13.51 -0.58 6.57
C PHE A 661 -13.71 -1.78 7.49
N GLY A 662 -14.86 -1.85 8.17
CA GLY A 662 -15.20 -2.90 9.12
C GLY A 662 -15.60 -4.21 8.45
N VAL A 663 -16.26 -4.17 7.28
CA VAL A 663 -16.67 -5.36 6.52
C VAL A 663 -15.66 -5.64 5.40
N GLN A 664 -14.95 -6.76 5.51
CA GLN A 664 -13.92 -7.19 4.55
C GLN A 664 -14.48 -7.95 3.34
N ASP A 665 -15.81 -8.00 3.14
CA ASP A 665 -16.41 -8.73 2.03
C ASP A 665 -15.99 -8.11 0.68
N ARG A 666 -15.51 -8.97 -0.22
CA ARG A 666 -14.83 -8.57 -1.47
C ARG A 666 -15.70 -7.77 -2.44
N GLU A 667 -17.01 -7.70 -2.23
CA GLU A 667 -17.98 -7.06 -3.14
C GLU A 667 -17.84 -5.54 -3.19
N THR A 668 -17.44 -4.89 -2.10
CA THR A 668 -17.19 -3.43 -2.06
C THR A 668 -15.85 -3.02 -2.66
N ARG A 669 -14.97 -3.98 -2.97
CA ARG A 669 -13.54 -3.73 -3.20
C ARG A 669 -13.05 -3.84 -4.63
N ASP A 670 -13.92 -4.07 -5.62
CA ASP A 670 -13.73 -3.73 -7.04
C ASP A 670 -14.68 -4.58 -7.92
N GLN A 671 -15.74 -3.97 -8.47
CA GLN A 671 -16.54 -4.63 -9.51
C GLN A 671 -15.70 -4.95 -10.77
N GLU A 672 -14.67 -4.15 -11.05
CA GLU A 672 -13.75 -4.42 -12.16
C GLU A 672 -12.81 -5.59 -11.84
N ASP A 673 -12.17 -5.61 -10.67
CA ASP A 673 -11.28 -6.70 -10.26
C ASP A 673 -12.05 -8.01 -10.05
N GLN A 674 -13.33 -7.94 -9.65
CA GLN A 674 -14.24 -9.08 -9.68
C GLN A 674 -14.56 -9.51 -11.10
N LYS A 675 -14.76 -8.58 -12.05
CA LYS A 675 -14.93 -8.90 -13.47
C LYS A 675 -13.66 -9.52 -14.06
N TYR A 676 -12.46 -9.05 -13.69
CA TYR A 676 -11.19 -9.63 -14.10
C TYR A 676 -10.98 -11.00 -13.47
N LYS A 677 -11.21 -11.18 -12.17
CA LYS A 677 -11.17 -12.50 -11.51
C LYS A 677 -12.17 -13.47 -12.10
N THR A 678 -13.37 -12.99 -12.42
CA THR A 678 -14.41 -13.78 -13.11
C THR A 678 -13.96 -14.13 -14.52
N ARG A 679 -13.34 -13.20 -15.26
CA ARG A 679 -12.84 -13.46 -16.61
C ARG A 679 -11.65 -14.42 -16.61
N VAL A 680 -10.68 -14.24 -15.72
CA VAL A 680 -9.56 -15.16 -15.50
C VAL A 680 -10.09 -16.53 -15.09
N GLY A 681 -11.08 -16.60 -14.21
CA GLY A 681 -11.76 -17.85 -13.84
C GLY A 681 -12.36 -18.55 -15.06
N LYS A 682 -13.15 -17.83 -15.87
CA LYS A 682 -13.73 -18.34 -17.12
C LYS A 682 -12.66 -18.79 -18.13
N LEU A 683 -11.62 -17.99 -18.33
CA LEU A 683 -10.51 -18.35 -19.22
C LEU A 683 -9.77 -19.59 -18.73
N LYS A 684 -9.55 -19.74 -17.42
CA LYS A 684 -8.99 -20.96 -16.83
C LYS A 684 -9.90 -22.17 -17.04
N GLU A 685 -11.21 -22.02 -16.89
CA GLU A 685 -12.18 -23.08 -17.17
C GLU A 685 -12.19 -23.46 -18.66
N GLU A 686 -12.12 -22.47 -19.56
CA GLU A 686 -12.00 -22.70 -21.01
C GLU A 686 -10.72 -23.47 -21.34
N VAL A 687 -9.56 -23.07 -20.82
CA VAL A 687 -8.29 -23.79 -21.00
C VAL A 687 -8.34 -25.19 -20.38
N THR A 688 -8.96 -25.34 -19.21
CA THR A 688 -9.18 -26.66 -18.60
C THR A 688 -10.06 -27.54 -19.50
N SER A 689 -11.11 -26.98 -20.10
CA SER A 689 -11.95 -27.69 -21.08
C SER A 689 -11.17 -28.10 -22.32
N MET A 690 -10.22 -27.28 -22.77
CA MET A 690 -9.35 -27.61 -23.90
C MET A 690 -8.48 -28.85 -23.62
N PHE A 691 -7.99 -29.04 -22.39
CA PHE A 691 -7.30 -30.27 -21.99
C PHE A 691 -8.20 -31.52 -22.10
N HIS A 692 -9.49 -31.38 -21.78
CA HIS A 692 -10.47 -32.47 -21.88
C HIS A 692 -10.91 -32.73 -23.33
N GLN A 693 -10.97 -31.69 -24.16
CA GLN A 693 -11.37 -31.76 -25.57
C GLN A 693 -10.26 -32.22 -26.51
N ALA A 694 -8.99 -32.12 -26.09
CA ALA A 694 -7.87 -32.60 -26.88
C ALA A 694 -7.97 -34.13 -27.07
N VAL A 695 -8.47 -34.53 -28.25
CA VAL A 695 -8.84 -35.91 -28.57
C VAL A 695 -7.63 -36.81 -28.76
N ASP A 696 -6.54 -36.27 -29.32
CA ASP A 696 -5.30 -36.99 -29.58
C ASP A 696 -4.12 -36.50 -28.73
N GLN A 697 -3.08 -37.32 -28.66
CA GLN A 697 -1.88 -37.04 -27.88
C GLN A 697 -1.10 -35.81 -28.39
N LEU A 698 -1.13 -35.50 -29.70
CA LEU A 698 -0.39 -34.35 -30.26
C LEU A 698 -1.04 -33.03 -29.85
N ALA A 699 -2.36 -32.94 -29.91
CA ALA A 699 -3.12 -31.77 -29.46
C ALA A 699 -2.86 -31.46 -27.98
N LYS A 700 -2.73 -32.49 -27.13
CA LYS A 700 -2.35 -32.33 -25.72
C LYS A 700 -0.93 -31.78 -25.57
N LEU A 701 0.03 -32.32 -26.33
CA LEU A 701 1.43 -31.86 -26.29
C LEU A 701 1.58 -30.43 -26.80
N GLU A 702 0.87 -30.04 -27.86
CA GLU A 702 0.88 -28.67 -28.38
C GLU A 702 0.20 -27.68 -27.42
N LEU A 703 -0.87 -28.08 -26.75
CA LEU A 703 -1.50 -27.26 -25.71
C LEU A 703 -0.53 -26.99 -24.54
N ILE A 704 0.16 -28.03 -24.05
CA ILE A 704 1.17 -27.90 -22.99
C ILE A 704 2.31 -26.98 -23.46
N TYR A 705 2.78 -27.17 -24.70
CA TYR A 705 3.82 -26.33 -25.29
C TYR A 705 3.41 -24.86 -25.32
N ASN A 706 2.21 -24.55 -25.80
CA ASN A 706 1.71 -23.17 -25.89
C ASN A 706 1.52 -22.54 -24.49
N ILE A 707 1.03 -23.31 -23.52
CA ILE A 707 0.90 -22.87 -22.11
C ILE A 707 2.28 -22.54 -21.52
N GLN A 708 3.28 -23.39 -21.73
CA GLN A 708 4.65 -23.13 -21.26
C GLN A 708 5.27 -21.92 -21.97
N LYS A 709 5.09 -21.82 -23.29
CA LYS A 709 5.62 -20.73 -24.13
C LYS A 709 5.08 -19.37 -23.71
N LEU A 710 3.82 -19.31 -23.27
CA LEU A 710 3.17 -18.08 -22.79
C LEU A 710 3.38 -17.81 -21.29
N GLY A 711 4.20 -18.60 -20.60
CA GLY A 711 4.45 -18.42 -19.16
C GLY A 711 3.29 -18.81 -18.23
N LEU A 712 2.31 -19.56 -18.75
CA LEU A 712 1.08 -19.92 -18.03
C LEU A 712 1.15 -21.25 -17.27
N ALA A 713 2.29 -21.96 -17.32
CA ALA A 713 2.44 -23.33 -16.79
C ALA A 713 2.05 -23.47 -15.31
N ASN A 714 2.37 -22.46 -14.48
CA ASN A 714 2.05 -22.47 -13.05
C ASN A 714 0.55 -22.44 -12.75
N LEU A 715 -0.29 -22.03 -13.71
CA LEU A 715 -1.75 -21.99 -13.55
C LEU A 715 -2.41 -23.35 -13.81
N PHE A 716 -1.73 -24.27 -14.48
CA PHE A 716 -2.29 -25.52 -15.00
C PHE A 716 -1.42 -26.75 -14.66
N VAL A 717 -0.70 -26.70 -13.53
CA VAL A 717 0.26 -27.75 -13.13
C VAL A 717 -0.40 -29.13 -13.10
N GLU A 718 -1.59 -29.25 -12.49
CA GLU A 718 -2.31 -30.52 -12.40
C GLU A 718 -2.81 -31.01 -13.76
N GLN A 719 -3.36 -30.13 -14.60
CA GLN A 719 -3.83 -30.49 -15.95
C GLN A 719 -2.69 -30.92 -16.86
N ILE A 720 -1.54 -30.23 -16.78
CA ILE A 720 -0.33 -30.61 -17.51
C ILE A 720 0.14 -31.99 -17.05
N LYS A 721 0.21 -32.23 -15.74
CA LYS A 721 0.62 -33.51 -15.18
C LYS A 721 -0.31 -34.64 -15.60
N GLU A 722 -1.62 -34.48 -15.48
CA GLU A 722 -2.62 -35.47 -15.88
C GLU A 722 -2.55 -35.79 -17.37
N ALA A 723 -2.37 -34.77 -18.22
CA ALA A 723 -2.20 -34.95 -19.66
C ALA A 723 -0.93 -35.73 -19.99
N LEU A 724 0.20 -35.42 -19.34
CA LEU A 724 1.46 -36.14 -19.52
C LEU A 724 1.39 -37.57 -18.99
N ASP A 725 0.78 -37.80 -17.82
CA ASP A 725 0.52 -39.14 -17.28
C ASP A 725 -0.27 -39.97 -18.30
N THR A 726 -1.34 -39.41 -18.88
CA THR A 726 -2.11 -40.08 -19.93
C THR A 726 -1.22 -40.48 -21.11
N ILE A 727 -0.37 -39.56 -21.59
CA ILE A 727 0.54 -39.78 -22.72
C ILE A 727 1.61 -40.86 -22.42
N VAL A 728 2.04 -40.97 -21.15
CA VAL A 728 3.01 -41.99 -20.71
C VAL A 728 2.37 -43.37 -20.59
N PHE A 729 1.15 -43.45 -20.04
CA PHE A 729 0.50 -44.71 -19.71
C PHE A 729 -0.42 -45.26 -20.81
N THR A 730 -0.55 -44.57 -21.96
CA THR A 730 -1.32 -45.09 -23.11
C THR A 730 -0.60 -46.31 -23.71
N LYS A 731 -1.14 -47.51 -23.48
CA LYS A 731 -0.64 -48.77 -24.08
C LYS A 731 -0.86 -48.79 -25.59
N ASN A 732 0.24 -48.95 -26.34
CA ASN A 732 0.35 -49.40 -27.73
C ASN A 732 -0.99 -49.62 -28.46
N GLY A 733 -1.46 -48.58 -29.15
CA GLY A 733 -2.72 -48.62 -29.90
C GLY A 733 -2.99 -47.40 -30.79
N GLU A 734 -2.39 -46.22 -30.52
CA GLU A 734 -2.45 -45.08 -31.45
C GLU A 734 -1.24 -45.06 -32.39
N PRO A 735 -1.42 -45.27 -33.71
CA PRO A 735 -0.30 -45.47 -34.65
C PRO A 735 0.35 -44.18 -35.20
N SER A 736 0.13 -43.00 -34.63
CA SER A 736 0.46 -41.73 -35.31
C SER A 736 1.73 -41.00 -34.83
N ILE A 737 2.02 -40.93 -33.51
CA ILE A 737 3.12 -40.07 -33.02
C ILE A 737 4.51 -40.60 -33.36
N GLU A 738 4.75 -41.91 -33.25
CA GLU A 738 6.07 -42.51 -33.52
C GLU A 738 6.50 -42.43 -35.00
N LYS A 739 5.62 -41.98 -35.89
CA LYS A 739 5.91 -41.73 -37.31
C LYS A 739 6.13 -40.25 -37.64
N ASP A 740 5.83 -39.36 -36.70
CA ASP A 740 6.02 -37.92 -36.82
C ASP A 740 7.18 -37.46 -35.94
N LEU A 741 8.22 -36.93 -36.59
CA LEU A 741 9.44 -36.49 -35.92
C LEU A 741 9.21 -35.26 -35.01
N TYR A 742 8.29 -34.36 -35.39
CA TYR A 742 7.91 -33.21 -34.56
C TYR A 742 7.21 -33.68 -33.29
N ALA A 743 6.20 -34.54 -33.45
CA ALA A 743 5.43 -35.06 -32.32
C ALA A 743 6.33 -35.89 -31.37
N THR A 744 7.23 -36.70 -31.92
CA THR A 744 8.20 -37.49 -31.16
C THR A 744 9.17 -36.61 -30.38
N ALA A 745 9.72 -35.56 -31.01
CA ALA A 745 10.63 -34.62 -30.36
C ALA A 745 9.93 -33.83 -29.24
N LEU A 746 8.73 -33.31 -29.51
CA LEU A 746 7.94 -32.56 -28.54
C LEU A 746 7.54 -33.44 -27.34
N ARG A 747 7.11 -34.69 -27.60
CA ARG A 747 6.79 -35.68 -26.57
C ARG A 747 8.00 -35.97 -25.67
N PHE A 748 9.15 -36.28 -26.27
CA PHE A 748 10.39 -36.54 -25.53
C PHE A 748 10.75 -35.36 -24.63
N ARG A 749 10.75 -34.14 -25.19
CA ARG A 749 11.13 -32.91 -24.49
C ARG A 749 10.23 -32.64 -23.29
N LEU A 750 8.91 -32.63 -23.50
CA LEU A 750 7.94 -32.34 -22.44
C LEU A 750 8.00 -33.39 -21.33
N LEU A 751 8.04 -34.68 -21.67
CA LEU A 751 8.11 -35.73 -20.66
C LEU A 751 9.41 -35.64 -19.83
N ARG A 752 10.55 -35.37 -20.45
CA ARG A 752 11.83 -35.30 -19.74
C ARG A 752 11.95 -34.06 -18.87
N GLN A 753 11.40 -32.91 -19.31
CA GLN A 753 11.30 -31.70 -18.50
C GLN A 753 10.46 -31.88 -17.23
N HIS A 754 9.44 -32.73 -17.28
CA HIS A 754 8.56 -33.04 -16.15
C HIS A 754 8.99 -34.29 -15.37
N GLY A 755 10.23 -34.77 -15.58
CA GLY A 755 10.85 -35.82 -14.76
C GLY A 755 10.50 -37.26 -15.14
N TYR A 756 9.83 -37.49 -16.27
CA TYR A 756 9.55 -38.85 -16.75
C TYR A 756 10.78 -39.48 -17.39
N GLY A 757 11.03 -40.76 -17.08
CA GLY A 757 12.14 -41.54 -17.64
C GLY A 757 11.82 -42.02 -19.05
N VAL A 758 12.16 -41.23 -20.06
CA VAL A 758 11.92 -41.55 -21.48
C VAL A 758 13.23 -41.82 -22.21
N SER A 759 13.30 -42.93 -22.95
CA SER A 759 14.53 -43.34 -23.65
C SER A 759 14.71 -42.62 -24.99
N GLN A 760 15.97 -42.30 -25.33
CA GLN A 760 16.37 -41.83 -26.68
C GLN A 760 15.96 -42.80 -27.80
N GLU A 761 15.68 -44.07 -27.49
CA GLU A 761 15.27 -45.11 -28.45
C GLU A 761 14.00 -44.77 -29.22
N MET A 762 13.17 -43.84 -28.72
CA MET A 762 12.01 -43.33 -29.47
C MET A 762 12.40 -42.70 -30.81
N PHE A 763 13.64 -42.22 -30.95
CA PHE A 763 14.13 -41.64 -32.19
C PHE A 763 14.68 -42.68 -33.18
N ARG A 764 14.85 -43.96 -32.78
CA ARG A 764 15.51 -44.98 -33.61
C ARG A 764 14.86 -45.15 -34.99
N GLY A 765 13.53 -45.06 -35.07
CA GLY A 765 12.79 -45.14 -36.35
C GLY A 765 13.10 -44.02 -37.34
N PHE A 766 13.74 -42.95 -36.89
CA PHE A 766 14.16 -41.80 -37.70
C PHE A 766 15.67 -41.78 -37.98
N MET A 767 16.41 -42.80 -37.53
CA MET A 767 17.87 -42.88 -37.64
C MET A 767 18.30 -44.00 -38.60
N ASP A 768 19.31 -43.73 -39.43
CA ASP A 768 19.93 -44.71 -40.32
C ASP A 768 20.87 -45.65 -39.54
N GLU A 769 21.45 -46.64 -40.24
CA GLU A 769 22.36 -47.64 -39.63
C GLU A 769 23.62 -47.01 -39.02
N THR A 770 23.94 -45.76 -39.35
CA THR A 770 25.07 -44.99 -38.81
C THR A 770 24.70 -44.12 -37.61
N GLY A 771 23.42 -44.10 -37.22
CA GLY A 771 22.89 -43.24 -36.16
C GLY A 771 22.65 -41.80 -36.60
N THR A 772 22.55 -41.55 -37.90
CA THR A 772 22.25 -40.24 -38.48
C THR A 772 20.77 -40.14 -38.84
N LEU A 773 20.16 -38.97 -38.70
CA LEU A 773 18.74 -38.77 -39.01
C LEU A 773 18.45 -39.06 -40.51
N ILE A 774 17.58 -40.04 -40.82
CA ILE A 774 17.27 -40.55 -42.19
C ILE A 774 16.75 -39.43 -43.11
N LYS A 775 16.08 -38.42 -42.55
CA LYS A 775 15.54 -37.27 -43.28
C LYS A 775 16.19 -35.99 -42.80
N HIS A 776 16.83 -35.25 -43.71
CA HIS A 776 17.15 -33.84 -43.47
C HIS A 776 15.85 -33.03 -43.40
N THR A 777 15.37 -32.73 -42.20
CA THR A 777 14.21 -31.86 -42.01
C THR A 777 14.58 -30.42 -42.37
N HIS A 778 13.88 -29.85 -43.34
CA HIS A 778 13.96 -28.41 -43.66
C HIS A 778 12.90 -27.62 -42.88
N ASP A 779 12.06 -28.31 -42.11
CA ASP A 779 11.06 -27.70 -41.25
C ASP A 779 11.72 -27.25 -39.94
N VAL A 780 11.71 -25.93 -39.75
CA VAL A 780 12.29 -25.24 -38.61
C VAL A 780 11.58 -25.56 -37.30
N LYS A 781 10.26 -25.79 -37.32
CA LYS A 781 9.48 -26.17 -36.13
C LYS A 781 9.99 -27.51 -35.60
N VAL A 782 10.31 -28.45 -36.49
CA VAL A 782 10.91 -29.75 -36.15
C VAL A 782 12.35 -29.60 -35.67
N MET A 783 13.16 -28.77 -36.34
CA MET A 783 14.55 -28.52 -35.93
C MET A 783 14.64 -27.93 -34.52
N LEU A 784 13.78 -26.95 -34.19
CA LEU A 784 13.73 -26.36 -32.85
C LEU A 784 13.42 -27.39 -31.77
N GLN A 785 12.39 -28.22 -31.98
CA GLN A 785 12.02 -29.24 -30.99
C GLN A 785 13.11 -30.30 -30.83
N LEU A 786 13.78 -30.71 -31.92
CA LEU A 786 14.89 -31.66 -31.85
C LEU A 786 16.11 -31.08 -31.13
N LEU A 787 16.43 -29.80 -31.37
CA LEU A 787 17.51 -29.12 -30.67
C LEU A 787 17.22 -29.03 -29.17
N GLU A 788 16.02 -28.59 -28.79
CA GLU A 788 15.63 -28.52 -27.38
C GLU A 788 15.56 -29.90 -26.72
N ALA A 789 15.10 -30.93 -27.43
CA ALA A 789 15.14 -32.31 -26.95
C ALA A 789 16.58 -32.79 -26.72
N SER A 790 17.50 -32.46 -27.63
CA SER A 790 18.90 -32.88 -27.51
C SER A 790 19.62 -32.25 -26.30
N HIS A 791 19.21 -31.05 -25.87
CA HIS A 791 19.74 -30.41 -24.66
C HIS A 791 19.33 -31.14 -23.36
N LEU A 792 18.37 -32.07 -23.42
CA LEU A 792 17.92 -32.88 -22.29
C LEU A 792 18.58 -34.27 -22.28
N ALA A 793 19.60 -34.49 -23.10
CA ALA A 793 20.36 -35.73 -23.15
C ALA A 793 21.06 -36.01 -21.80
N LEU A 794 20.96 -37.25 -21.34
CA LEU A 794 21.76 -37.77 -20.23
C LEU A 794 23.09 -38.33 -20.74
N GLU A 795 24.04 -38.46 -19.81
CA GLU A 795 25.36 -39.00 -20.12
C GLU A 795 25.26 -40.39 -20.77
N GLY A 796 25.89 -40.55 -21.94
CA GLY A 796 25.88 -41.80 -22.72
C GLY A 796 24.79 -41.89 -23.80
N GLU A 797 23.90 -40.90 -23.93
CA GLU A 797 22.86 -40.86 -24.96
C GLU A 797 23.36 -40.40 -26.35
N LYS A 798 24.19 -41.24 -26.98
CA LYS A 798 24.85 -40.96 -28.28
C LYS A 798 23.90 -40.63 -29.43
N MET A 799 22.64 -41.07 -29.39
CA MET A 799 21.66 -40.80 -30.45
C MET A 799 21.22 -39.32 -30.41
N LEU A 800 21.05 -38.75 -29.23
CA LEU A 800 20.72 -37.33 -29.04
C LEU A 800 21.90 -36.43 -29.38
N ASP A 801 23.13 -36.85 -29.07
CA ASP A 801 24.36 -36.17 -29.52
C ASP A 801 24.44 -36.12 -31.06
N GLY A 802 24.05 -37.22 -31.72
CA GLY A 802 23.95 -37.30 -33.18
C GLY A 802 22.90 -36.33 -33.74
N ILE A 803 21.72 -36.26 -33.11
CA ILE A 803 20.65 -35.31 -33.46
C ILE A 803 21.12 -33.86 -33.28
N ALA A 804 21.76 -33.52 -32.15
CA ALA A 804 22.28 -32.18 -31.90
C ALA A 804 23.24 -31.72 -32.99
N LYS A 805 24.17 -32.59 -33.40
CA LYS A 805 25.14 -32.31 -34.48
C LYS A 805 24.47 -32.14 -35.83
N ALA A 806 23.54 -33.03 -36.18
CA ALA A 806 22.82 -32.99 -37.45
C ALA A 806 21.93 -31.75 -37.58
N VAL A 807 21.20 -31.41 -36.52
CA VAL A 807 20.32 -30.24 -36.46
C VAL A 807 21.14 -28.95 -36.49
N SER A 808 22.23 -28.86 -35.74
CA SER A 808 23.13 -27.69 -35.77
C SER A 808 23.72 -27.44 -37.16
N ALA A 809 24.13 -28.50 -37.87
CA ALA A 809 24.62 -28.40 -39.25
C ALA A 809 23.51 -28.00 -40.24
N GLY A 810 22.28 -28.51 -40.06
CA GLY A 810 21.11 -28.14 -40.85
C GLY A 810 20.67 -26.69 -40.65
N ILE A 811 20.62 -26.23 -39.40
CA ILE A 811 20.29 -24.84 -39.04
C ILE A 811 21.31 -23.87 -39.62
N LEU A 812 22.61 -24.15 -39.49
CA LEU A 812 23.67 -23.32 -40.06
C LEU A 812 23.51 -23.16 -41.59
N LYS A 813 23.16 -24.25 -42.29
CA LYS A 813 22.90 -24.24 -43.72
C LYS A 813 21.64 -23.45 -44.09
N HIS A 814 20.59 -23.53 -43.27
CA HIS A 814 19.34 -22.79 -43.46
C HIS A 814 19.54 -21.29 -43.23
N VAL A 815 20.16 -20.89 -42.11
CA VAL A 815 20.49 -19.50 -41.75
C VAL A 815 21.41 -18.83 -42.77
N ILE A 816 22.35 -19.58 -43.38
CA ILE A 816 23.20 -19.06 -44.46
C ILE A 816 22.41 -18.86 -45.77
N SER A 817 21.36 -19.66 -46.01
CA SER A 817 20.54 -19.59 -47.23
C SER A 817 19.39 -18.59 -47.16
N SER A 818 18.85 -18.34 -45.96
CA SER A 818 17.85 -17.32 -45.68
C SER A 818 18.57 -16.03 -45.28
N ASN A 819 18.48 -14.95 -46.06
CA ASN A 819 18.88 -13.63 -45.55
C ASN A 819 18.22 -13.44 -44.17
N LEU A 820 18.99 -13.08 -43.13
CA LEU A 820 18.65 -13.00 -41.68
C LEU A 820 17.37 -12.21 -41.27
N ASN A 821 16.55 -11.83 -42.24
CA ASN A 821 15.24 -11.20 -42.08
C ASN A 821 14.09 -12.19 -41.85
N ASP A 822 14.29 -13.49 -41.99
CA ASP A 822 13.25 -14.48 -41.64
C ASP A 822 13.09 -14.57 -40.11
N LYS A 823 11.86 -14.33 -39.62
CA LYS A 823 11.47 -14.37 -38.20
C LYS A 823 11.87 -15.69 -37.54
N LEU A 824 11.77 -16.80 -38.27
CA LEU A 824 12.10 -18.14 -37.81
C LEU A 824 13.62 -18.36 -37.70
N ALA A 825 14.41 -17.74 -38.59
CA ALA A 825 15.87 -17.80 -38.55
C ALA A 825 16.45 -17.07 -37.32
N LYS A 826 15.80 -15.99 -36.86
CA LYS A 826 16.18 -15.29 -35.63
C LYS A 826 15.91 -16.12 -34.37
N GLN A 827 14.78 -16.83 -34.31
CA GLN A 827 14.47 -17.75 -33.21
C GLN A 827 15.46 -18.91 -33.12
N LEU A 828 15.85 -19.46 -34.27
CA LEU A 828 16.90 -20.50 -34.35
C LEU A 828 18.26 -20.01 -33.88
N ALA A 829 18.70 -18.82 -34.31
CA ALA A 829 19.97 -18.22 -33.89
C ALA A 829 20.01 -18.00 -32.37
N HIS A 830 18.92 -17.47 -31.80
CA HIS A 830 18.80 -17.30 -30.35
C HIS A 830 18.83 -18.63 -29.58
N ALA A 831 18.17 -19.67 -30.11
CA ALA A 831 18.17 -21.00 -29.50
C ALA A 831 19.55 -21.67 -29.49
N MET A 832 20.48 -21.26 -30.37
CA MET A 832 21.86 -21.76 -30.44
C MET A 832 22.84 -21.01 -29.52
N GLU A 833 22.55 -19.77 -29.12
CA GLU A 833 23.50 -18.89 -28.41
C GLU A 833 23.43 -18.96 -26.87
N LEU A 834 22.40 -19.57 -26.26
CA LEU A 834 22.20 -19.53 -24.80
C LEU A 834 21.91 -20.90 -24.13
N PRO A 835 22.63 -21.25 -23.03
CA PRO A 835 22.31 -22.40 -22.17
C PRO A 835 20.94 -22.29 -21.49
N MET A 836 20.24 -23.43 -21.33
CA MET A 836 18.83 -23.52 -20.93
C MET A 836 18.47 -22.83 -19.59
N HIS A 837 19.41 -22.71 -18.65
CA HIS A 837 19.17 -22.07 -17.34
C HIS A 837 19.10 -20.53 -17.38
N TRP A 838 19.47 -19.90 -18.51
CA TRP A 838 19.33 -18.45 -18.73
C TRP A 838 18.02 -18.05 -19.43
N ARG A 839 17.25 -19.03 -19.93
CA ARG A 839 15.93 -18.80 -20.55
C ARG A 839 14.84 -18.74 -19.48
N VAL A 840 14.94 -17.78 -18.57
CA VAL A 840 13.86 -17.50 -17.60
C VAL A 840 12.67 -16.96 -18.39
N GLN A 841 11.51 -17.62 -18.20
CA GLN A 841 10.23 -17.55 -18.94
C GLN A 841 9.63 -16.16 -19.24
N TRP A 842 10.26 -15.05 -18.86
CA TRP A 842 9.68 -13.71 -18.97
C TRP A 842 10.16 -12.89 -20.18
N PHE A 843 11.40 -13.09 -20.65
CA PHE A 843 11.95 -12.27 -21.74
C PHE A 843 11.33 -12.61 -23.10
N ASP A 844 10.99 -13.88 -23.33
CA ASP A 844 10.33 -14.35 -24.56
C ASP A 844 8.86 -13.91 -24.66
N VAL A 845 8.15 -13.79 -23.52
CA VAL A 845 6.71 -13.49 -23.48
C VAL A 845 6.41 -12.11 -24.08
N ARG A 846 7.25 -11.09 -23.82
CA ARG A 846 7.06 -9.73 -24.38
C ARG A 846 7.23 -9.66 -25.90
N GLN A 847 8.19 -10.38 -26.48
CA GLN A 847 8.36 -10.42 -27.94
C GLN A 847 7.22 -11.19 -28.62
N HIS A 848 6.66 -12.20 -27.97
CA HIS A 848 5.61 -13.03 -28.54
C HIS A 848 4.20 -12.42 -28.43
N ILE A 849 3.91 -11.64 -27.39
CA ILE A 849 2.62 -10.94 -27.23
C ILE A 849 2.39 -9.87 -28.31
N GLY A 850 3.46 -9.31 -28.89
CA GLY A 850 3.41 -8.24 -29.87
C GLY A 850 3.18 -8.65 -31.33
N GLU A 851 3.17 -9.95 -31.68
CA GLU A 851 3.33 -10.36 -33.09
C GLU A 851 2.43 -11.51 -33.59
N HIS A 852 1.18 -11.61 -33.14
CA HIS A 852 0.22 -12.61 -33.65
C HIS A 852 -1.19 -12.03 -33.85
N GLU A 853 -1.51 -11.64 -35.10
CA GLU A 853 -2.86 -11.19 -35.51
C GLU A 853 -3.67 -12.25 -36.29
N ASN A 854 -3.17 -13.47 -36.48
CA ASN A 854 -3.96 -14.54 -37.10
C ASN A 854 -3.46 -15.91 -36.65
N GLU A 855 -4.18 -16.55 -35.73
CA GLU A 855 -4.18 -18.01 -35.54
C GLU A 855 -5.32 -18.46 -34.60
N GLU A 856 -5.64 -19.75 -34.64
CA GLU A 856 -6.81 -20.45 -34.08
C GLU A 856 -7.32 -19.98 -32.70
N LYS A 857 -8.63 -20.15 -32.46
CA LYS A 857 -9.36 -19.80 -31.23
C LYS A 857 -8.64 -20.22 -29.92
N THR A 858 -7.94 -21.36 -29.94
CA THR A 858 -7.07 -21.89 -28.88
C THR A 858 -5.96 -20.91 -28.47
N ASN A 859 -5.26 -20.32 -29.45
CA ASN A 859 -4.17 -19.38 -29.20
C ASN A 859 -4.71 -18.03 -28.72
N ALA A 860 -5.91 -17.63 -29.15
CA ALA A 860 -6.55 -16.40 -28.68
C ALA A 860 -6.91 -16.44 -27.18
N ILE A 861 -7.45 -17.57 -26.68
CA ILE A 861 -7.81 -17.75 -25.26
C ILE A 861 -6.55 -17.74 -24.38
N LEU A 862 -5.51 -18.48 -24.78
CA LEU A 862 -4.25 -18.51 -24.05
C LEU A 862 -3.54 -17.16 -24.07
N LEU A 863 -3.59 -16.45 -25.19
CA LEU A 863 -2.99 -15.11 -25.32
C LEU A 863 -3.74 -14.07 -24.48
N GLU A 864 -5.08 -14.13 -24.44
CA GLU A 864 -5.88 -13.29 -23.54
C GLU A 864 -5.53 -13.56 -22.08
N LEU A 865 -5.44 -14.83 -21.69
CA LEU A 865 -5.05 -15.21 -20.33
C LEU A 865 -3.62 -14.83 -19.98
N ALA A 866 -2.69 -14.79 -20.95
CA ALA A 866 -1.31 -14.33 -20.74
C ALA A 866 -1.18 -12.80 -20.71
N LYS A 867 -2.08 -12.07 -21.39
CA LYS A 867 -2.13 -10.61 -21.37
C LYS A 867 -2.68 -10.06 -20.04
N ILE A 868 -3.58 -10.82 -19.40
CA ILE A 868 -4.16 -10.50 -18.08
C ILE A 868 -3.19 -10.94 -16.99
#